data_AF-A0A7X9I759-F1
#
_entry.id   AF-A0A7X9I759-F1
#
_cell.length_a   1.000
_cell.length_b   1.000
_cell.length_c   1.000
_cell.angle_alpha   90.00
_cell.angle_beta   90.00
_cell.angle_gamma   90.00
#
_symmetry.space_group_name_H-M   'P 1'
#
loop_
_entity.id
_entity.type
_entity.pdbx_description
1 polymer ?
#
loop_
_entity_poly.entity_id
_entity_poly.type
_entity_poly.pdbx_seq_one_letter_code
_entity_poly.pdbx_strand_id
1 'polypeptide(L)'
;MAGFFVTASLSHHLFSIWEKKGIWIILDFLLLTPLTAWIFSKLSPRFSSAFQRMKSKQKLFLSSAFVLGSFAAFLSFRAPISYQTITITPQIAQSQRVELLEIKVGGDVLPVEPQAMENGWSLKDSVLSANRDSQSLQMTFQGKVNAKITVLFNSSPEGGKVLLSYGNQKEIVDLSSPALQQRLITLHCNYRSISRWLFIPFLAIADIFSFSLLFLLIFLLQEEGQKHLIEDPHERFPSQRASITILIVLACLLHLLNALAVPLIVSSDSPHYLQGAVHLLKYGNFDGVSLFCGPGTTFFFAPVLLLFGRNPWGMKLFLHLIAIACVLLAYRLGWQLSKKRWVAFCIGFATMLLPDLYYYSNFIMSDLINIFLVMLFTSLLLEASEKYSFVHVLLPLLVASFATLLRAENLLLLPIGVVYLGFQPGMDWLKVNMHKKNAQPQSHNARSLTILFLALLISLLPLLWWSCKNLQLNGYFGVRNSGGTVLYDGWVYYAEASGIDFQDDDSPAVQEIEHWIDIYPIEDTEKENVATGGKIYPSLIKAGHSPQEAFDLLEQAALDSIKANYRWIPKIVELKLKDAFKPRIYHMFTYPLDGESTQPAEVYAKFFDTNNVTVPFLINTQRAFYEIFQNHLAKIYRFFTLFALVAALFSLYRKPFLQWFTLVVIVLTRIFISNLISIAMWRYTMAGIVFLVVFGLIGSAVLIYGIQDILTQKKGSNE
;
A
#
# COMPACT_ATOMS: atom_id res chain seq x y z
N MET A 1 -7.13 -32.94 14.80
CA MET A 1 -7.63 -31.58 15.10
C MET A 1 -7.05 -30.52 14.16
N ALA A 2 -5.73 -30.29 14.10
CA ALA A 2 -5.16 -29.25 13.21
C ALA A 2 -5.59 -29.38 11.73
N GLY A 3 -5.55 -30.60 11.16
CA GLY A 3 -6.02 -30.84 9.79
C GLY A 3 -7.49 -30.46 9.57
N PHE A 4 -8.36 -30.67 10.57
CA PHE A 4 -9.78 -30.31 10.49
C PHE A 4 -10.00 -28.79 10.46
N PHE A 5 -9.30 -28.03 11.31
CA PHE A 5 -9.40 -26.57 11.30
C PHE A 5 -8.82 -25.96 10.02
N VAL A 6 -7.68 -26.47 9.54
CA VAL A 6 -7.09 -26.04 8.27
C VAL A 6 -8.01 -26.34 7.11
N THR A 7 -8.60 -27.54 7.06
CA THR A 7 -9.61 -27.87 6.05
C THR A 7 -10.78 -26.91 6.15
N ALA A 8 -11.38 -26.71 7.34
CA ALA A 8 -12.51 -25.79 7.51
C ALA A 8 -12.23 -24.35 7.03
N SER A 9 -11.01 -23.84 7.25
CA SER A 9 -10.60 -22.53 6.76
C SER A 9 -10.37 -22.49 5.24
N LEU A 10 -9.72 -23.51 4.67
CA LEU A 10 -9.56 -23.64 3.21
C LEU A 10 -10.91 -23.76 2.50
N SER A 11 -11.81 -24.57 3.06
CA SER A 11 -13.20 -24.73 2.65
C SER A 11 -13.96 -23.40 2.68
N HIS A 12 -13.65 -22.53 3.65
CA HIS A 12 -14.26 -21.21 3.80
C HIS A 12 -13.76 -20.23 2.73
N HIS A 13 -12.45 -20.08 2.57
CA HIS A 13 -11.85 -19.01 1.77
C HIS A 13 -11.58 -19.37 0.30
N LEU A 14 -11.20 -20.62 0.01
CA LEU A 14 -10.79 -21.02 -1.36
C LEU A 14 -11.94 -21.64 -2.16
N PHE A 15 -12.75 -22.48 -1.52
CA PHE A 15 -13.78 -23.27 -2.20
C PHE A 15 -15.19 -22.72 -2.02
N SER A 16 -15.38 -21.78 -1.10
CA SER A 16 -16.70 -21.29 -0.66
C SER A 16 -17.66 -22.46 -0.40
N ILE A 17 -17.15 -23.55 0.20
CA ILE A 17 -17.85 -24.84 0.28
C ILE A 17 -19.16 -24.72 1.07
N TRP A 18 -19.19 -23.79 2.03
CA TRP A 18 -20.33 -23.57 2.91
C TRP A 18 -21.58 -23.13 2.14
N GLU A 19 -21.43 -22.62 0.92
CA GLU A 19 -22.54 -22.23 0.04
C GLU A 19 -23.00 -23.40 -0.87
N LYS A 20 -22.24 -24.49 -0.96
CA LYS A 20 -22.49 -25.65 -1.83
C LYS A 20 -23.33 -26.72 -1.14
N LYS A 21 -24.04 -27.58 -1.90
CA LYS A 21 -24.87 -28.67 -1.35
C LYS A 21 -24.11 -29.51 -0.31
N GLY A 22 -24.82 -30.03 0.70
CA GLY A 22 -24.21 -30.75 1.83
C GLY A 22 -23.25 -31.88 1.43
N ILE A 23 -23.52 -32.58 0.32
CA ILE A 23 -22.63 -33.62 -0.21
C ILE A 23 -21.23 -33.11 -0.55
N TRP A 24 -21.11 -31.88 -1.07
CA TRP A 24 -19.81 -31.27 -1.38
C TRP A 24 -19.03 -30.93 -0.11
N ILE A 25 -19.72 -30.49 0.94
CA ILE A 25 -19.10 -30.25 2.25
C ILE A 25 -18.57 -31.56 2.83
N ILE A 26 -19.37 -32.63 2.78
CA ILE A 26 -18.96 -33.94 3.28
C ILE A 26 -17.76 -34.47 2.49
N LEU A 27 -17.81 -34.40 1.15
CA LEU A 27 -16.70 -34.84 0.29
C LEU A 27 -15.42 -34.05 0.55
N ASP A 28 -15.53 -32.73 0.70
CA ASP A 28 -14.40 -31.86 0.99
C ASP A 28 -13.72 -32.23 2.31
N PHE A 29 -14.50 -32.41 3.38
CA PHE A 29 -13.96 -32.84 4.68
C PHE A 29 -13.45 -34.29 4.65
N LEU A 30 -14.09 -35.19 3.89
CA LEU A 30 -13.69 -36.60 3.79
C LEU A 30 -12.39 -36.77 3.00
N LEU A 31 -12.10 -35.89 2.03
CA LEU A 31 -10.88 -35.95 1.22
C LEU A 31 -9.77 -35.06 1.77
N LEU A 32 -10.06 -33.78 2.07
CA LEU A 32 -9.05 -32.82 2.48
C LEU A 32 -8.60 -33.01 3.92
N THR A 33 -9.47 -33.38 4.86
CA THR A 33 -9.06 -33.57 6.27
C THR A 33 -8.02 -34.69 6.44
N PRO A 34 -8.18 -35.90 5.87
CA PRO A 34 -7.13 -36.92 5.97
C PRO A 34 -5.88 -36.55 5.18
N LEU A 35 -6.01 -35.86 4.03
CA LEU A 35 -4.86 -35.37 3.27
C LEU A 35 -4.04 -34.34 4.08
N THR A 36 -4.70 -33.33 4.64
CA THR A 36 -4.02 -32.31 5.48
C THR A 36 -3.45 -32.94 6.74
N ALA A 37 -4.18 -33.84 7.40
CA ALA A 37 -3.68 -34.58 8.56
C ALA A 37 -2.46 -35.43 8.22
N TRP A 38 -2.44 -36.11 7.07
CA TRP A 38 -1.30 -36.87 6.59
C TRP A 38 -0.10 -35.97 6.32
N ILE A 39 -0.27 -34.85 5.62
CA ILE A 39 0.78 -33.84 5.38
C ILE A 39 1.35 -33.34 6.72
N PHE A 40 0.49 -32.94 7.65
CA PHE A 40 0.93 -32.49 8.98
C PHE A 40 1.64 -33.60 9.75
N SER A 41 1.22 -34.86 9.66
CA SER A 41 1.91 -35.96 10.34
C SER A 41 3.34 -36.16 9.83
N LYS A 42 3.60 -35.92 8.54
CA LYS A 42 4.93 -36.01 7.94
C LYS A 42 5.81 -34.83 8.30
N LEU A 43 5.23 -33.63 8.35
CA LEU A 43 5.98 -32.40 8.59
C LEU A 43 6.12 -32.01 10.07
N SER A 44 5.18 -32.42 10.92
CA SER A 44 5.11 -32.04 12.34
C SER A 44 6.38 -32.39 13.13
N PRO A 45 7.01 -33.58 12.99
CA PRO A 45 8.26 -33.87 13.71
C PRO A 45 9.39 -32.90 13.33
N ARG A 46 9.46 -32.51 12.06
CA ARG A 46 10.48 -31.59 11.53
C ARG A 46 10.26 -30.17 12.03
N PHE A 47 9.01 -29.68 11.93
CA PHE A 47 8.64 -28.37 12.48
C PHE A 47 8.78 -28.30 14.00
N SER A 48 8.48 -29.38 14.72
CA SER A 48 8.66 -29.44 16.17
C SER A 48 10.13 -29.33 16.56
N SER A 49 11.04 -30.02 15.87
CA SER A 49 12.48 -29.90 16.08
C SER A 49 12.99 -28.48 15.79
N ALA A 50 12.57 -27.89 14.66
CA ALA A 50 12.90 -26.51 14.33
C ALA A 50 12.40 -25.54 15.40
N PHE A 51 11.12 -25.65 15.80
CA PHE A 51 10.52 -24.81 16.83
C PHE A 51 11.23 -24.94 18.18
N GLN A 52 11.62 -26.15 18.59
CA GLN A 52 12.36 -26.39 19.84
C GLN A 52 13.74 -25.75 19.86
N ARG A 53 14.42 -25.63 18.70
CA ARG A 53 15.72 -24.94 18.59
C ARG A 53 15.63 -23.43 18.84
N MET A 54 14.44 -22.82 18.76
CA MET A 54 14.24 -21.37 18.88
C MET A 54 13.76 -20.90 20.27
N LYS A 55 14.21 -21.53 21.37
CA LYS A 55 13.70 -21.26 22.73
C LYS A 55 13.57 -19.77 23.09
N SER A 56 14.50 -18.92 22.65
CA SER A 56 14.49 -17.47 22.94
C SER A 56 13.44 -16.68 22.15
N LYS A 57 12.96 -17.17 21.00
CA LYS A 57 12.02 -16.48 20.11
C LYS A 57 10.62 -17.10 20.09
N GLN A 58 10.42 -18.28 20.67
CA GLN A 58 9.15 -19.01 20.64
C GLN A 58 7.94 -18.15 21.05
N LYS A 59 8.05 -17.42 22.17
CA LYS A 59 6.96 -16.56 22.66
C LYS A 59 6.63 -15.44 21.66
N LEU A 60 7.65 -14.80 21.11
CA LEU A 60 7.49 -13.73 20.12
C LEU A 60 6.83 -14.25 18.84
N PHE A 61 7.26 -15.40 18.34
CA PHE A 61 6.71 -15.99 17.11
C PHE A 61 5.27 -16.47 17.31
N LEU A 62 4.97 -17.12 18.45
CA LEU A 62 3.61 -17.53 18.77
C LEU A 62 2.67 -16.34 18.94
N SER A 63 3.07 -15.32 19.70
CA SER A 63 2.23 -14.12 19.89
C SER A 63 2.03 -13.36 18.58
N SER A 64 3.10 -13.19 17.80
CA SER A 64 3.03 -12.53 16.49
C SER A 64 2.15 -13.32 15.52
N ALA A 65 2.30 -14.64 15.46
CA ALA A 65 1.47 -15.49 14.62
C ALA A 65 0.00 -15.47 15.04
N PHE A 66 -0.29 -15.43 16.34
CA PHE A 66 -1.65 -15.28 16.84
C PHE A 66 -2.27 -13.94 16.45
N VAL A 67 -1.55 -12.83 16.67
CA VAL A 67 -2.02 -11.48 16.34
C VAL A 67 -2.22 -11.32 14.83
N LEU A 68 -1.22 -11.69 14.01
CA LEU A 68 -1.31 -11.62 12.55
C LEU A 68 -2.38 -12.56 12.00
N GLY A 69 -2.49 -13.77 12.56
CA GLY A 69 -3.52 -14.73 12.16
C GLY A 69 -4.93 -14.23 12.50
N SER A 70 -5.10 -13.61 13.67
CA SER A 70 -6.38 -13.00 14.07
C SER A 70 -6.75 -11.81 13.19
N PHE A 71 -5.77 -10.96 12.87
CA PHE A 71 -5.97 -9.83 11.98
C PHE A 71 -6.31 -10.28 10.55
N ALA A 72 -5.60 -11.27 10.01
CA ALA A 72 -5.89 -11.84 8.70
C ALA A 72 -7.26 -12.52 8.66
N ALA A 73 -7.63 -13.26 9.71
CA ALA A 73 -8.96 -13.84 9.86
C ALA A 73 -10.03 -12.75 9.85
N PHE A 74 -9.86 -11.69 10.64
CA PHE A 74 -10.81 -10.58 10.70
C PHE A 74 -11.01 -9.89 9.33
N LEU A 75 -9.92 -9.58 8.62
CA LEU A 75 -9.99 -8.90 7.33
C LEU A 75 -10.56 -9.78 6.21
N SER A 76 -10.33 -11.10 6.27
CA SER A 76 -10.80 -12.04 5.24
C SER A 76 -12.17 -12.62 5.54
N PHE A 77 -12.67 -12.50 6.78
CA PHE A 77 -13.91 -13.14 7.20
C PHE A 77 -15.10 -12.67 6.37
N ARG A 78 -15.79 -13.63 5.74
CA ARG A 78 -17.03 -13.39 5.01
C ARG A 78 -18.09 -14.35 5.51
N ALA A 79 -19.17 -13.81 6.10
CA ALA A 79 -20.26 -14.66 6.54
C ALA A 79 -20.84 -15.45 5.34
N PRO A 80 -20.88 -16.79 5.39
CA PRO A 80 -21.38 -17.60 4.29
C PRO A 80 -22.84 -17.31 3.96
N ILE A 81 -23.23 -17.51 2.71
CA ILE A 81 -24.63 -17.43 2.29
C ILE A 81 -25.31 -18.79 2.49
N SER A 82 -26.52 -18.78 3.05
CA SER A 82 -27.31 -20.00 3.24
C SER A 82 -28.79 -19.76 2.99
N TYR A 83 -29.45 -20.79 2.45
CA TYR A 83 -30.90 -20.78 2.25
C TYR A 83 -31.61 -20.81 3.60
N GLN A 84 -32.47 -19.83 3.81
CA GLN A 84 -33.39 -19.75 4.93
C GLN A 84 -34.79 -20.04 4.47
N THR A 85 -35.62 -20.56 5.36
CA THR A 85 -37.06 -20.69 5.13
C THR A 85 -37.80 -20.09 6.30
N ILE A 86 -38.71 -19.16 6.02
CA ILE A 86 -39.65 -18.59 6.98
C ILE A 86 -41.05 -19.03 6.58
N THR A 87 -41.82 -19.48 7.56
CA THR A 87 -43.22 -19.86 7.37
C THR A 87 -44.08 -19.02 8.30
N ILE A 88 -45.01 -18.27 7.72
CA ILE A 88 -45.95 -17.40 8.42
C ILE A 88 -47.31 -18.06 8.34
N THR A 89 -47.79 -18.58 9.46
CA THR A 89 -49.08 -19.29 9.54
C THR A 89 -50.10 -18.44 10.28
N PRO A 90 -51.13 -17.92 9.60
CA PRO A 90 -52.20 -17.17 10.26
C PRO A 90 -53.00 -18.09 11.20
N GLN A 91 -53.28 -17.63 12.42
CA GLN A 91 -54.16 -18.28 13.40
C GLN A 91 -55.29 -17.31 13.74
N ILE A 92 -56.35 -17.36 12.92
CA ILE A 92 -57.36 -16.31 12.81
C ILE A 92 -58.76 -16.85 13.16
N ALA A 93 -59.48 -16.18 14.06
CA ALA A 93 -60.90 -16.44 14.36
C ALA A 93 -61.85 -15.70 13.38
N GLN A 94 -63.16 -15.98 13.43
CA GLN A 94 -64.18 -15.57 12.44
C GLN A 94 -64.35 -14.06 12.17
N SER A 95 -63.63 -13.18 12.88
CA SER A 95 -63.63 -11.72 12.72
C SER A 95 -62.24 -11.08 12.83
N GLN A 96 -61.18 -11.88 12.75
CA GLN A 96 -59.80 -11.42 12.87
C GLN A 96 -59.11 -11.35 11.50
N ARG A 97 -58.02 -10.60 11.41
CA ARG A 97 -57.12 -10.56 10.23
C ARG A 97 -55.66 -10.41 10.64
N VAL A 98 -54.74 -10.86 9.79
CA VAL A 98 -53.29 -10.65 9.96
C VAL A 98 -52.80 -9.80 8.80
N GLU A 99 -52.17 -8.66 9.11
CA GLU A 99 -51.66 -7.70 8.13
C GLU A 99 -50.13 -7.67 8.15
N LEU A 100 -49.52 -8.10 7.04
CA LEU A 100 -48.08 -8.09 6.80
C LEU A 100 -47.72 -6.90 5.91
N LEU A 101 -46.82 -6.04 6.40
CA LEU A 101 -46.34 -4.86 5.67
C LEU A 101 -45.12 -5.19 4.81
N GLU A 102 -44.07 -5.72 5.44
CA GLU A 102 -42.81 -6.00 4.74
C GLU A 102 -41.98 -7.06 5.46
N ILE A 103 -41.12 -7.71 4.68
CA ILE A 103 -40.07 -8.58 5.19
C ILE A 103 -38.75 -8.09 4.60
N LYS A 104 -37.80 -7.71 5.45
CA LYS A 104 -36.45 -7.32 5.01
C LYS A 104 -35.42 -8.32 5.48
N VAL A 105 -34.44 -8.60 4.62
CA VAL A 105 -33.30 -9.48 4.91
C VAL A 105 -32.03 -8.73 4.63
N GLY A 106 -31.23 -8.47 5.67
CA GLY A 106 -29.99 -7.72 5.52
C GLY A 106 -30.15 -6.27 5.03
N GLY A 107 -31.37 -5.72 5.08
CA GLY A 107 -31.71 -4.38 4.60
C GLY A 107 -32.60 -4.38 3.35
N ASP A 108 -32.59 -5.46 2.57
CA ASP A 108 -33.33 -5.55 1.31
C ASP A 108 -34.74 -6.11 1.52
N VAL A 109 -35.75 -5.53 0.86
CA VAL A 109 -37.15 -5.99 0.92
C VAL A 109 -37.30 -7.26 0.08
N LEU A 110 -37.84 -8.33 0.68
CA LEU A 110 -38.18 -9.55 -0.04
C LEU A 110 -39.49 -9.35 -0.82
N PRO A 111 -39.57 -9.81 -2.09
CA PRO A 111 -40.81 -9.77 -2.86
C PRO A 111 -41.75 -10.89 -2.39
N VAL A 112 -42.67 -10.54 -1.47
CA VAL A 112 -43.58 -11.50 -0.82
C VAL A 112 -44.91 -11.66 -1.56
N GLU A 113 -45.32 -10.64 -2.32
CA GLU A 113 -46.66 -10.51 -2.91
C GLU A 113 -47.09 -11.70 -3.79
N PRO A 114 -46.25 -12.22 -4.72
CA PRO A 114 -46.69 -13.28 -5.63
C PRO A 114 -47.04 -14.57 -4.87
N GLN A 115 -46.19 -14.98 -3.92
CA GLN A 115 -46.41 -16.17 -3.10
C GLN A 115 -47.54 -15.98 -2.09
N ALA A 116 -47.76 -14.77 -1.59
CA ALA A 116 -48.87 -14.48 -0.68
C ALA A 116 -50.22 -14.62 -1.39
N MET A 117 -50.35 -14.06 -2.61
CA MET A 117 -51.59 -14.16 -3.38
C MET A 117 -51.93 -15.59 -3.79
N GLU A 118 -50.93 -16.41 -4.18
CA GLU A 118 -51.12 -17.84 -4.45
C GLU A 118 -51.64 -18.62 -3.23
N ASN A 119 -51.28 -18.18 -2.02
CA ASN A 119 -51.72 -18.77 -0.75
C ASN A 119 -53.00 -18.13 -0.18
N GLY A 120 -53.75 -17.38 -1.00
CA GLY A 120 -55.04 -16.80 -0.61
C GLY A 120 -54.96 -15.56 0.29
N TRP A 121 -53.83 -14.84 0.28
CA TRP A 121 -53.72 -13.52 0.91
C TRP A 121 -54.18 -12.44 -0.07
N SER A 122 -54.81 -11.38 0.44
CA SER A 122 -55.27 -10.24 -0.38
C SER A 122 -54.36 -9.02 -0.19
N LEU A 123 -53.94 -8.38 -1.28
CA LEU A 123 -53.17 -7.13 -1.24
C LEU A 123 -54.11 -5.92 -1.29
N LYS A 124 -54.00 -5.02 -0.32
CA LYS A 124 -54.73 -3.73 -0.31
C LYS A 124 -53.82 -2.63 0.22
N ASP A 125 -53.68 -1.53 -0.52
CA ASP A 125 -52.85 -0.37 -0.15
C ASP A 125 -51.41 -0.75 0.26
N SER A 126 -50.80 -1.69 -0.48
CA SER A 126 -49.47 -2.27 -0.21
C SER A 126 -49.35 -3.06 1.10
N VAL A 127 -50.47 -3.48 1.69
CA VAL A 127 -50.52 -4.35 2.87
C VAL A 127 -51.09 -5.72 2.46
N LEU A 128 -50.39 -6.79 2.83
CA LEU A 128 -50.84 -8.16 2.62
C LEU A 128 -51.70 -8.62 3.81
N SER A 129 -52.97 -8.89 3.54
CA SER A 129 -53.95 -9.29 4.55
C SER A 129 -54.33 -10.77 4.41
N ALA A 130 -54.21 -11.53 5.49
CA ALA A 130 -54.68 -12.90 5.61
C ALA A 130 -56.03 -12.95 6.34
N ASN A 131 -56.92 -13.81 5.87
CA ASN A 131 -58.21 -14.16 6.50
C ASN A 131 -58.21 -15.65 6.92
N ARG A 132 -59.37 -16.17 7.36
CA ARG A 132 -59.50 -17.56 7.83
C ARG A 132 -59.17 -18.61 6.76
N ASP A 133 -59.37 -18.28 5.48
CA ASP A 133 -59.17 -19.20 4.37
C ASP A 133 -57.75 -19.11 3.78
N SER A 134 -56.95 -18.13 4.21
CA SER A 134 -55.56 -17.96 3.78
C SER A 134 -54.66 -19.08 4.33
N GLN A 135 -53.82 -19.63 3.46
CA GLN A 135 -52.87 -20.68 3.80
C GLN A 135 -51.56 -20.11 4.36
N SER A 136 -50.74 -21.00 4.93
CA SER A 136 -49.40 -20.66 5.41
C SER A 136 -48.53 -20.12 4.27
N LEU A 137 -47.96 -18.95 4.48
CA LEU A 137 -47.00 -18.35 3.56
C LEU A 137 -45.60 -18.89 3.87
N GLN A 138 -45.07 -19.74 2.99
CA GLN A 138 -43.71 -20.26 3.08
C GLN A 138 -42.80 -19.58 2.07
N MET A 139 -41.74 -18.94 2.55
CA MET A 139 -40.76 -18.28 1.69
C MET A 139 -39.37 -18.83 1.93
N THR A 140 -38.66 -19.10 0.84
CA THR A 140 -37.26 -19.52 0.86
C THR A 140 -36.39 -18.48 0.17
N PHE A 141 -35.37 -17.99 0.86
CA PHE A 141 -34.48 -16.95 0.36
C PHE A 141 -33.02 -17.21 0.77
N GLN A 142 -32.08 -16.55 0.10
CA GLN A 142 -30.67 -16.58 0.48
C GLN A 142 -30.36 -15.44 1.44
N GLY A 143 -29.82 -15.78 2.60
CA GLY A 143 -29.35 -14.80 3.59
C GLY A 143 -27.91 -15.09 4.00
N LYS A 144 -27.11 -14.03 4.15
CA LYS A 144 -25.80 -14.13 4.81
C LYS A 144 -26.04 -14.56 6.26
N VAL A 145 -25.27 -15.53 6.76
CA VAL A 145 -25.38 -15.95 8.17
C VAL A 145 -25.24 -14.72 9.08
N ASN A 146 -26.07 -14.63 10.13
CA ASN A 146 -26.24 -13.47 11.01
C ASN A 146 -26.91 -12.22 10.42
N ALA A 147 -27.30 -12.21 9.14
CA ALA A 147 -28.12 -11.13 8.62
C ALA A 147 -29.44 -11.05 9.40
N LYS A 148 -29.85 -9.83 9.76
CA LYS A 148 -31.12 -9.57 10.41
C LYS A 148 -32.26 -9.83 9.42
N ILE A 149 -33.28 -10.54 9.87
CA ILE A 149 -34.55 -10.72 9.17
C ILE A 149 -35.58 -9.94 9.98
N THR A 150 -36.15 -8.90 9.40
CA THR A 150 -37.18 -8.10 10.05
C THR A 150 -38.51 -8.35 9.37
N VAL A 151 -39.49 -8.78 10.15
CA VAL A 151 -40.87 -9.01 9.71
C VAL A 151 -41.73 -7.95 10.38
N LEU A 152 -42.39 -7.12 9.58
CA LEU A 152 -43.21 -6.00 10.04
C LEU A 152 -44.68 -6.32 9.84
N PHE A 153 -45.43 -6.35 10.95
CA PHE A 153 -46.87 -6.55 10.95
C PHE A 153 -47.61 -5.29 11.41
N ASN A 154 -48.85 -5.11 10.97
CA ASN A 154 -49.79 -4.19 11.62
C ASN A 154 -50.54 -4.92 12.74
N SER A 155 -50.61 -4.27 13.89
CA SER A 155 -51.45 -4.65 15.03
C SER A 155 -52.68 -3.75 15.07
N SER A 156 -53.85 -4.34 15.28
CA SER A 156 -55.14 -3.62 15.26
C SER A 156 -56.17 -4.29 16.19
N PRO A 157 -57.34 -3.67 16.44
CA PRO A 157 -58.39 -4.29 17.25
C PRO A 157 -58.93 -5.59 16.64
N GLU A 158 -58.83 -5.72 15.31
CA GLU A 158 -59.20 -6.91 14.54
C GLU A 158 -57.99 -7.86 14.34
N GLY A 159 -56.85 -7.59 14.98
CA GLY A 159 -55.63 -8.37 14.83
C GLY A 159 -55.76 -9.80 15.34
N GLY A 160 -55.42 -10.77 14.50
CA GLY A 160 -55.33 -12.19 14.86
C GLY A 160 -53.97 -12.58 15.46
N LYS A 161 -53.77 -13.88 15.68
CA LYS A 161 -52.45 -14.43 16.04
C LYS A 161 -51.74 -14.92 14.79
N VAL A 162 -50.42 -14.83 14.78
CA VAL A 162 -49.58 -15.39 13.72
C VAL A 162 -48.54 -16.32 14.32
N LEU A 163 -48.49 -17.55 13.83
CA LEU A 163 -47.42 -18.48 14.15
C LEU A 163 -46.30 -18.27 13.14
N LEU A 164 -45.21 -17.68 13.60
CA LEU A 164 -44.00 -17.52 12.81
C LEU A 164 -43.07 -18.68 13.10
N SER A 165 -42.77 -19.48 12.07
CA SER A 165 -41.84 -20.61 12.14
C SER A 165 -40.60 -20.30 11.32
N TYR A 166 -39.44 -20.41 11.94
CA TYR A 166 -38.16 -20.13 11.32
C TYR A 166 -37.09 -21.13 11.82
N GLY A 167 -36.71 -22.07 10.95
CA GLY A 167 -35.91 -23.23 11.35
C GLY A 167 -36.60 -24.02 12.48
N ASN A 168 -35.92 -24.14 13.63
CA ASN A 168 -36.47 -24.80 14.83
C ASN A 168 -37.19 -23.82 15.78
N GLN A 169 -37.22 -22.52 15.48
CA GLN A 169 -37.90 -21.51 16.29
C GLN A 169 -39.35 -21.38 15.84
N LYS A 170 -40.27 -21.39 16.81
CA LYS A 170 -41.68 -21.12 16.61
C LYS A 170 -42.10 -20.05 17.61
N GLU A 171 -42.60 -18.94 17.11
CA GLU A 171 -43.06 -17.82 17.93
C GLU A 171 -44.51 -17.51 17.56
N ILE A 172 -45.40 -17.49 18.55
CA ILE A 172 -46.78 -17.05 18.36
C ILE A 172 -46.82 -15.57 18.71
N VAL A 173 -47.16 -14.74 17.73
CA VAL A 173 -47.24 -13.30 17.90
C VAL A 173 -48.70 -12.88 17.85
N ASP A 174 -49.14 -12.21 18.91
CA ASP A 174 -50.47 -11.63 19.01
C ASP A 174 -50.48 -10.23 18.40
N LEU A 175 -51.29 -10.02 17.36
CA LEU A 175 -51.40 -8.72 16.68
C LEU A 175 -52.63 -7.94 17.17
N SER A 176 -53.34 -8.41 18.20
CA SER A 176 -54.44 -7.67 18.80
C SER A 176 -53.92 -6.46 19.59
N SER A 177 -54.41 -5.26 19.24
CA SER A 177 -54.03 -3.99 19.89
C SER A 177 -55.22 -3.03 19.89
N PRO A 178 -55.46 -2.25 20.96
CA PRO A 178 -56.55 -1.28 21.01
C PRO A 178 -56.40 -0.12 20.01
N ALA A 179 -55.18 0.10 19.48
CA ALA A 179 -54.90 1.11 18.46
C ALA A 179 -54.03 0.51 17.34
N LEU A 180 -54.08 1.14 16.15
CA LEU A 180 -53.28 0.72 15.00
C LEU A 180 -51.80 1.02 15.28
N GLN A 181 -50.97 -0.03 15.33
CA GLN A 181 -49.55 0.07 15.65
C GLN A 181 -48.76 -0.90 14.77
N GLN A 182 -47.47 -0.61 14.57
CA GLN A 182 -46.57 -1.53 13.88
C GLN A 182 -45.83 -2.41 14.87
N ARG A 183 -45.83 -3.73 14.63
CA ARG A 183 -45.10 -4.72 15.43
C ARG A 183 -43.97 -5.31 14.59
N LEU A 184 -42.74 -5.01 15.01
CA LEU A 184 -41.51 -5.47 14.38
C LEU A 184 -40.99 -6.72 15.10
N ILE A 185 -40.80 -7.81 14.36
CA ILE A 185 -40.14 -9.02 14.85
C ILE A 185 -38.78 -9.13 14.18
N THR A 186 -37.73 -9.33 14.98
CA THR A 186 -36.36 -9.45 14.47
C THR A 186 -35.82 -10.85 14.70
N LEU A 187 -35.52 -11.56 13.62
CA LEU A 187 -34.87 -12.85 13.60
C LEU A 187 -33.48 -12.71 12.96
N HIS A 188 -32.70 -13.78 12.97
CA HIS A 188 -31.37 -13.78 12.36
C HIS A 188 -31.11 -15.05 11.55
N CYS A 189 -30.40 -14.87 10.43
CA CYS A 189 -29.97 -15.95 9.55
C CYS A 189 -29.10 -16.99 10.30
N ASN A 190 -29.54 -18.26 10.31
CA ASN A 190 -28.78 -19.40 10.85
C ASN A 190 -28.10 -20.17 9.70
N TYR A 191 -27.10 -20.99 9.98
CA TYR A 191 -26.46 -21.79 8.93
C TYR A 191 -27.02 -23.21 8.93
N ARG A 192 -27.92 -23.56 7.99
CA ARG A 192 -28.47 -24.93 7.84
C ARG A 192 -28.95 -25.55 9.16
N SER A 193 -29.78 -24.82 9.90
CA SER A 193 -30.28 -25.19 11.23
C SER A 193 -29.24 -25.19 12.35
N ILE A 194 -27.95 -24.96 12.06
CA ILE A 194 -26.92 -24.68 13.05
C ILE A 194 -27.04 -23.22 13.48
N SER A 195 -27.14 -23.03 14.80
CA SER A 195 -27.25 -21.70 15.38
C SER A 195 -26.04 -20.83 15.04
N ARG A 196 -26.29 -19.57 14.69
CA ARG A 196 -25.26 -18.57 14.40
C ARG A 196 -24.18 -18.42 15.48
N TRP A 197 -24.56 -18.54 16.76
CA TRP A 197 -23.63 -18.39 17.89
C TRP A 197 -22.64 -19.54 17.99
N LEU A 198 -22.93 -20.68 17.35
CA LEU A 198 -22.02 -21.82 17.26
C LEU A 198 -21.19 -21.77 15.97
N PHE A 199 -21.86 -21.53 14.84
CA PHE A 199 -21.24 -21.62 13.51
C PHE A 199 -20.23 -20.50 13.22
N ILE A 200 -20.56 -19.25 13.58
CA ILE A 200 -19.66 -18.11 13.32
C ILE A 200 -18.39 -18.20 14.17
N PRO A 201 -18.46 -18.43 15.50
CA PRO A 201 -17.24 -18.62 16.29
C PRO A 201 -16.43 -19.83 15.85
N PHE A 202 -17.07 -20.92 15.42
CA PHE A 202 -16.37 -22.08 14.86
C PHE A 202 -15.52 -21.68 13.63
N LEU A 203 -16.12 -21.00 12.65
CA LEU A 203 -15.40 -20.54 11.47
C LEU A 203 -14.31 -19.54 11.81
N ALA A 204 -14.60 -18.59 12.69
CA ALA A 204 -13.62 -17.60 13.14
C ALA A 204 -12.43 -18.27 13.83
N ILE A 205 -12.66 -19.24 14.73
CA ILE A 205 -11.59 -19.99 15.40
C ILE A 205 -10.79 -20.83 14.39
N ALA A 206 -11.47 -21.47 13.42
CA ALA A 206 -10.80 -22.22 12.36
C ALA A 206 -9.88 -21.32 11.51
N ASP A 207 -10.34 -20.13 11.16
CA ASP A 207 -9.57 -19.14 10.39
C ASP A 207 -8.40 -18.58 11.21
N ILE A 208 -8.65 -18.15 12.46
CA ILE A 208 -7.59 -17.68 13.37
C ILE A 208 -6.52 -18.75 13.52
N PHE A 209 -6.91 -20.00 13.81
CA PHE A 209 -5.97 -21.12 13.95
C PHE A 209 -5.16 -21.34 12.67
N SER A 210 -5.81 -21.37 11.51
CA SER A 210 -5.18 -21.70 10.23
C SER A 210 -4.23 -20.61 9.77
N PHE A 211 -4.64 -19.33 9.85
CA PHE A 211 -3.75 -18.22 9.55
C PHE A 211 -2.62 -18.10 10.55
N SER A 212 -2.86 -18.31 11.85
CA SER A 212 -1.78 -18.35 12.84
C SER A 212 -0.79 -19.47 12.58
N LEU A 213 -1.26 -20.66 12.18
CA LEU A 213 -0.38 -21.76 11.81
C LEU A 213 0.44 -21.43 10.56
N LEU A 214 -0.16 -20.77 9.56
CA LEU A 214 0.53 -20.31 8.36
C LEU A 214 1.63 -19.29 8.71
N PHE A 215 1.32 -18.26 9.49
CA PHE A 215 2.30 -17.25 9.93
C PHE A 215 3.42 -17.87 10.76
N LEU A 216 3.08 -18.78 11.66
CA LEU A 216 4.07 -19.53 12.44
C LEU A 216 5.00 -20.31 11.51
N LEU A 217 4.45 -21.03 10.53
CA LEU A 217 5.24 -21.78 9.54
C LEU A 217 6.15 -20.87 8.72
N ILE A 218 5.68 -19.67 8.32
CA ILE A 218 6.52 -18.67 7.66
C ILE A 218 7.67 -18.23 8.58
N PHE A 219 7.42 -17.93 9.85
CA PHE A 219 8.47 -17.55 10.81
C PHE A 219 9.49 -18.68 11.02
N LEU A 220 9.03 -19.94 11.11
CA LEU A 220 9.88 -21.12 11.22
C LEU A 220 10.82 -21.24 10.00
N LEU A 221 10.25 -21.17 8.80
CA LEU A 221 11.00 -21.23 7.54
C LEU A 221 12.00 -20.07 7.44
N GLN A 222 11.61 -18.89 7.89
CA GLN A 222 12.47 -17.72 7.86
C GLN A 222 13.67 -17.84 8.79
N GLU A 223 13.48 -18.34 10.02
CA GLU A 223 14.60 -18.51 10.94
C GLU A 223 15.60 -19.55 10.43
N GLU A 224 15.12 -20.74 10.04
CA GLU A 224 16.01 -21.81 9.56
C GLU A 224 16.68 -21.42 8.24
N GLY A 225 15.93 -20.83 7.31
CA GLY A 225 16.48 -20.34 6.05
C GLY A 225 17.49 -19.22 6.21
N GLN A 226 17.30 -18.33 7.18
CA GLN A 226 18.27 -17.27 7.47
C GLN A 226 19.60 -17.83 7.99
N LYS A 227 19.59 -18.86 8.84
CA LYS A 227 20.83 -19.51 9.32
C LYS A 227 21.61 -20.09 8.14
N HIS A 228 20.93 -20.84 7.29
CA HIS A 228 21.56 -21.48 6.13
C HIS A 228 22.11 -20.48 5.11
N LEU A 229 21.41 -19.36 4.91
CA LEU A 229 21.87 -18.27 4.05
C LEU A 229 23.20 -17.68 4.54
N ILE A 230 23.46 -17.66 5.85
CA ILE A 230 24.70 -17.13 6.43
C ILE A 230 25.82 -18.18 6.42
N GLU A 231 25.48 -19.45 6.66
CA GLU A 231 26.44 -20.52 6.94
C GLU A 231 27.06 -21.19 5.71
N ASP A 232 26.39 -21.19 4.55
CA ASP A 232 26.92 -21.87 3.36
C ASP A 232 28.19 -21.17 2.80
N PRO A 233 29.40 -21.72 2.97
CA PRO A 233 30.64 -21.06 2.59
C PRO A 233 31.05 -21.36 1.13
N HIS A 234 30.36 -22.28 0.45
CA HIS A 234 30.77 -22.84 -0.84
C HIS A 234 29.73 -22.57 -1.93
N GLU A 235 29.40 -21.29 -2.11
CA GLU A 235 28.54 -20.84 -3.19
C GLU A 235 29.21 -21.06 -4.58
N ARG A 236 28.58 -21.89 -5.42
CA ARG A 236 28.93 -22.06 -6.83
C ARG A 236 28.17 -21.06 -7.71
N PHE A 237 28.70 -19.85 -7.83
CA PHE A 237 28.16 -18.79 -8.69
C PHE A 237 29.31 -17.97 -9.31
N PRO A 238 29.10 -17.27 -10.45
CA PRO A 238 30.09 -16.36 -11.02
C PRO A 238 30.69 -15.38 -10.01
N SER A 239 31.91 -14.90 -10.31
CA SER A 239 32.59 -13.91 -9.46
C SER A 239 31.80 -12.61 -9.39
N GLN A 240 31.97 -11.83 -8.31
CA GLN A 240 31.30 -10.53 -8.17
C GLN A 240 31.53 -9.61 -9.37
N ARG A 241 32.76 -9.61 -9.91
CA ARG A 241 33.11 -8.83 -11.11
C ARG A 241 32.31 -9.32 -12.32
N ALA A 242 32.28 -10.63 -12.57
CA ALA A 242 31.52 -11.20 -13.67
C ALA A 242 30.02 -10.87 -13.57
N SER A 243 29.43 -11.04 -12.39
CA SER A 243 28.02 -10.72 -12.13
C SER A 243 27.70 -9.25 -12.43
N ILE A 244 28.53 -8.32 -11.94
CA ILE A 244 28.35 -6.89 -12.19
C ILE A 244 28.52 -6.57 -13.67
N THR A 245 29.54 -7.12 -14.35
CA THR A 245 29.75 -6.91 -15.78
C THR A 245 28.56 -7.38 -16.61
N ILE A 246 28.01 -8.56 -16.32
CA ILE A 246 26.82 -9.08 -16.99
C ILE A 246 25.64 -8.12 -16.79
N LEU A 247 25.40 -7.67 -15.55
CA LEU A 247 24.31 -6.73 -15.25
C LEU A 247 24.47 -5.41 -15.98
N ILE A 248 25.69 -4.84 -16.02
CA ILE A 248 25.97 -3.59 -16.75
C ILE A 248 25.70 -3.76 -18.24
N VAL A 249 26.23 -4.82 -18.86
CA VAL A 249 26.06 -5.05 -20.30
C VAL A 249 24.58 -5.20 -20.66
N LEU A 250 23.84 -6.01 -19.89
CA LEU A 250 22.40 -6.19 -20.13
C LEU A 250 21.60 -4.91 -19.87
N ALA A 251 21.88 -4.20 -18.77
CA ALA A 251 21.18 -2.96 -18.45
C ALA A 251 21.44 -1.88 -19.50
N CYS A 252 22.70 -1.70 -19.93
CA CYS A 252 23.06 -0.79 -21.01
C CYS A 252 22.35 -1.14 -22.32
N LEU A 253 22.30 -2.42 -22.69
CA LEU A 253 21.61 -2.87 -23.89
C LEU A 253 20.12 -2.52 -23.83
N LEU A 254 19.43 -2.91 -22.76
CA LEU A 254 17.99 -2.68 -22.61
C LEU A 254 17.64 -1.18 -22.53
N HIS A 255 18.42 -0.40 -21.78
CA HIS A 255 18.23 1.04 -21.70
C HIS A 255 18.55 1.76 -23.01
N LEU A 256 19.51 1.27 -23.81
CA LEU A 256 19.77 1.79 -25.15
C LEU A 256 18.59 1.51 -26.09
N LEU A 257 18.07 0.28 -26.09
CA LEU A 257 16.89 -0.08 -26.90
C LEU A 257 15.69 0.81 -26.56
N ASN A 258 15.43 1.01 -25.26
CA ASN A 258 14.36 1.87 -24.81
C ASN A 258 14.61 3.36 -25.15
N ALA A 259 15.85 3.85 -25.00
CA ALA A 259 16.22 5.20 -25.39
C ALA A 259 16.11 5.45 -26.91
N LEU A 260 16.17 4.41 -27.73
CA LEU A 260 15.96 4.55 -29.18
C LEU A 260 14.47 4.49 -29.57
N ALA A 261 13.60 4.00 -28.69
CA ALA A 261 12.16 3.82 -28.96
C ALA A 261 11.27 4.92 -28.38
N VAL A 262 11.64 5.50 -27.22
CA VAL A 262 10.80 6.43 -26.45
C VAL A 262 11.43 7.83 -26.46
N PRO A 263 10.74 8.93 -26.77
CA PRO A 263 11.30 10.28 -26.73
C PRO A 263 11.49 10.76 -25.29
N LEU A 264 12.24 11.85 -25.10
CA LEU A 264 12.25 12.54 -23.81
C LEU A 264 10.86 13.14 -23.57
N ILE A 265 10.28 12.88 -22.41
CA ILE A 265 8.93 13.28 -22.03
C ILE A 265 9.03 14.54 -21.16
N VAL A 266 8.25 15.56 -21.53
CA VAL A 266 8.08 16.82 -20.79
C VAL A 266 6.59 17.01 -20.56
N SER A 267 6.19 17.06 -19.29
CA SER A 267 4.79 17.22 -18.86
C SER A 267 4.57 18.61 -18.24
N SER A 268 3.36 18.85 -17.71
CA SER A 268 3.01 20.08 -16.98
C SER A 268 3.93 20.40 -15.80
N ASP A 269 4.43 19.39 -15.08
CA ASP A 269 5.28 19.63 -13.90
C ASP A 269 6.77 19.73 -14.25
N SER A 270 7.17 19.24 -15.43
CA SER A 270 8.57 19.23 -15.87
C SER A 270 9.23 20.63 -15.87
N PRO A 271 8.54 21.72 -16.24
CA PRO A 271 9.05 23.09 -16.10
C PRO A 271 9.56 23.42 -14.69
N HIS A 272 8.86 23.01 -13.62
CA HIS A 272 9.28 23.31 -12.25
C HIS A 272 10.67 22.76 -11.94
N TYR A 273 11.02 21.61 -12.51
CA TYR A 273 12.33 20.98 -12.31
C TYR A 273 13.43 21.55 -13.21
N LEU A 274 13.08 22.11 -14.38
CA LEU A 274 14.02 22.63 -15.38
C LEU A 274 14.31 24.12 -15.25
N GLN A 275 13.32 24.91 -14.82
CA GLN A 275 13.42 26.37 -14.79
C GLN A 275 14.60 26.86 -13.96
N GLY A 276 14.88 26.21 -12.82
CA GLY A 276 16.02 26.57 -11.96
C GLY A 276 17.36 26.35 -12.66
N ALA A 277 17.50 25.24 -13.39
CA ALA A 277 18.70 24.94 -14.16
C ALA A 277 18.91 25.93 -15.31
N VAL A 278 17.87 26.22 -16.09
CA VAL A 278 17.95 27.20 -17.17
C VAL A 278 18.24 28.60 -16.64
N HIS A 279 17.61 28.99 -15.54
CA HIS A 279 17.82 30.29 -14.91
C HIS A 279 19.25 30.43 -14.38
N LEU A 280 19.79 29.40 -13.71
CA LEU A 280 21.16 29.39 -13.22
C LEU A 280 22.17 29.57 -14.36
N LEU A 281 21.97 28.86 -15.48
CA LEU A 281 22.85 28.99 -16.65
C LEU A 281 22.74 30.35 -17.34
N LYS A 282 21.56 30.97 -17.33
CA LYS A 282 21.32 32.25 -18.00
C LYS A 282 21.73 33.47 -17.18
N TYR A 283 21.49 33.44 -15.87
CA TYR A 283 21.63 34.60 -14.99
C TYR A 283 22.67 34.42 -13.87
N GLY A 284 23.24 33.23 -13.70
CA GLY A 284 24.28 32.97 -12.70
C GLY A 284 23.79 32.94 -11.25
N ASN A 285 22.49 32.87 -11.01
CA ASN A 285 21.88 32.82 -9.68
C ASN A 285 20.77 31.76 -9.57
N PHE A 286 20.23 31.54 -8.37
CA PHE A 286 19.21 30.51 -8.10
C PHE A 286 17.79 31.07 -7.97
N ASP A 287 17.54 32.28 -8.44
CA ASP A 287 16.30 32.98 -8.13
C ASP A 287 15.13 32.46 -8.98
N GLY A 288 15.41 31.75 -10.07
CA GLY A 288 14.42 31.03 -10.88
C GLY A 288 14.05 29.62 -10.41
N VAL A 289 14.55 29.14 -9.26
CA VAL A 289 14.15 27.83 -8.71
C VAL A 289 12.67 27.88 -8.30
N SER A 290 11.90 26.85 -8.67
CA SER A 290 10.47 26.84 -8.37
C SER A 290 10.18 26.72 -6.88
N LEU A 291 9.15 27.40 -6.40
CA LEU A 291 8.61 27.26 -5.04
C LEU A 291 8.10 25.85 -4.72
N PHE A 292 7.72 25.08 -5.75
CA PHE A 292 7.13 23.75 -5.59
C PHE A 292 8.17 22.63 -5.43
N CYS A 293 9.44 22.89 -5.76
CA CYS A 293 10.54 21.92 -5.65
C CYS A 293 11.77 22.52 -4.96
N GLY A 294 12.59 21.68 -4.34
CA GLY A 294 13.89 22.15 -3.84
C GLY A 294 14.92 22.33 -4.98
N PRO A 295 16.11 22.86 -4.70
CA PRO A 295 17.12 23.17 -5.71
C PRO A 295 17.86 21.92 -6.22
N GLY A 296 17.56 20.73 -5.70
CA GLY A 296 18.25 19.50 -6.04
C GLY A 296 18.25 19.20 -7.54
N THR A 297 17.12 19.38 -8.23
CA THR A 297 17.06 19.15 -9.69
C THR A 297 17.91 20.15 -10.47
N THR A 298 17.98 21.41 -10.01
CA THR A 298 18.85 22.42 -10.60
C THR A 298 20.31 21.96 -10.62
N PHE A 299 20.80 21.40 -9.51
CA PHE A 299 22.18 20.91 -9.41
C PHE A 299 22.47 19.69 -10.30
N PHE A 300 21.48 18.83 -10.55
CA PHE A 300 21.64 17.70 -11.46
C PHE A 300 21.51 18.08 -12.93
N PHE A 301 20.56 18.95 -13.27
CA PHE A 301 20.22 19.26 -14.65
C PHE A 301 21.06 20.39 -15.25
N ALA A 302 21.52 21.36 -14.47
CA ALA A 302 22.34 22.46 -14.99
C ALA A 302 23.64 21.99 -15.64
N PRO A 303 24.43 21.05 -15.06
CA PRO A 303 25.63 20.53 -15.73
C PRO A 303 25.33 19.83 -17.06
N VAL A 304 24.20 19.13 -17.15
CA VAL A 304 23.78 18.45 -18.39
C VAL A 304 23.40 19.47 -19.45
N LEU A 305 22.60 20.47 -19.09
CA LEU A 305 22.20 21.54 -20.01
C LEU A 305 23.38 22.44 -20.40
N LEU A 306 24.38 22.60 -19.53
CA LEU A 306 25.62 23.32 -19.87
C LEU A 306 26.41 22.60 -20.97
N LEU A 307 26.52 21.27 -20.89
CA LEU A 307 27.31 20.47 -21.82
C LEU A 307 26.58 20.17 -23.13
N PHE A 308 25.28 19.92 -23.08
CA PHE A 308 24.48 19.47 -24.23
C PHE A 308 23.51 20.52 -24.77
N GLY A 309 23.39 21.67 -24.11
CA GLY A 309 22.44 22.71 -24.49
C GLY A 309 21.00 22.21 -24.47
N ARG A 310 20.26 22.55 -25.52
CA ARG A 310 18.85 22.16 -25.74
C ARG A 310 18.68 20.78 -26.38
N ASN A 311 19.78 20.04 -26.59
CA ASN A 311 19.70 18.69 -27.16
C ASN A 311 19.09 17.71 -26.13
N PRO A 312 17.93 17.10 -26.40
CA PRO A 312 17.26 16.21 -25.45
C PRO A 312 18.05 14.93 -25.13
N TRP A 313 18.99 14.52 -26.01
CA TRP A 313 19.83 13.35 -25.76
C TRP A 313 20.73 13.48 -24.54
N GLY A 314 21.18 14.69 -24.20
CA GLY A 314 22.00 14.91 -23.00
C GLY A 314 21.26 14.53 -21.73
N MET A 315 20.03 15.04 -21.58
CA MET A 315 19.17 14.73 -20.44
C MET A 315 18.79 13.25 -20.40
N LYS A 316 18.47 12.70 -21.56
CA LYS A 316 18.11 11.29 -21.69
C LYS A 316 19.25 10.36 -21.30
N LEU A 317 20.46 10.58 -21.82
CA LEU A 317 21.65 9.81 -21.47
C LEU A 317 21.88 9.86 -19.95
N PHE A 318 21.82 11.07 -19.36
CA PHE A 318 21.96 11.25 -17.92
C PHE A 318 20.95 10.42 -17.13
N LEU A 319 19.65 10.52 -17.44
CA LEU A 319 18.59 9.78 -16.75
C LEU A 319 18.76 8.25 -16.92
N HIS A 320 19.08 7.76 -18.11
CA HIS A 320 19.35 6.33 -18.33
C HIS A 320 20.58 5.83 -17.55
N LEU A 321 21.64 6.64 -17.43
CA LEU A 321 22.80 6.28 -16.60
C LEU A 321 22.44 6.20 -15.12
N ILE A 322 21.56 7.08 -14.62
CA ILE A 322 21.06 7.01 -13.25
C ILE A 322 20.23 5.73 -13.03
N ALA A 323 19.38 5.34 -14.00
CA ALA A 323 18.63 4.08 -13.93
C ALA A 323 19.57 2.85 -13.88
N ILE A 324 20.62 2.83 -14.69
CA ILE A 324 21.65 1.76 -14.65
C ILE A 324 22.38 1.78 -13.30
N ALA A 325 22.67 2.95 -12.74
CA ALA A 325 23.28 3.05 -11.42
C ALA A 325 22.38 2.49 -10.30
N CYS A 326 21.04 2.63 -10.41
CA CYS A 326 20.09 1.96 -9.51
C CYS A 326 20.23 0.43 -9.55
N VAL A 327 20.44 -0.16 -10.73
CA VAL A 327 20.68 -1.62 -10.86
C VAL A 327 21.92 -2.05 -10.08
N LEU A 328 23.00 -1.27 -10.17
CA LEU A 328 24.24 -1.54 -9.45
C LEU A 328 24.09 -1.39 -7.93
N LEU A 329 23.37 -0.34 -7.50
CA LEU A 329 23.06 -0.15 -6.08
C LEU A 329 22.15 -1.27 -5.55
N ALA A 330 21.19 -1.76 -6.34
CA ALA A 330 20.35 -2.89 -5.97
C ALA A 330 21.17 -4.17 -5.76
N TYR A 331 22.09 -4.46 -6.68
CA TYR A 331 23.05 -5.56 -6.53
C TYR A 331 23.88 -5.39 -5.24
N ARG A 332 24.42 -4.18 -5.01
CA ARG A 332 25.23 -3.89 -3.83
C ARG A 332 24.45 -4.07 -2.52
N LEU A 333 23.22 -3.56 -2.45
CA LEU A 333 22.33 -3.74 -1.30
C LEU A 333 22.00 -5.23 -1.08
N GLY A 334 21.67 -5.94 -2.16
CA GLY A 334 21.45 -7.38 -2.14
C GLY A 334 22.64 -8.14 -1.57
N TRP A 335 23.86 -7.77 -1.98
CA TRP A 335 25.10 -8.31 -1.44
C TRP A 335 25.32 -7.94 0.03
N GLN A 336 25.15 -6.67 0.40
CA GLN A 336 25.33 -6.20 1.78
C GLN A 336 24.41 -6.95 2.76
N LEU A 337 23.18 -7.28 2.34
CA LEU A 337 22.15 -7.90 3.17
C LEU A 337 22.16 -9.43 3.18
N SER A 338 22.36 -10.06 2.02
CA SER A 338 22.32 -11.53 1.91
C SER A 338 23.68 -12.18 2.05
N LYS A 339 24.77 -11.44 1.76
CA LYS A 339 26.13 -11.95 1.60
C LYS A 339 26.24 -13.11 0.59
N LYS A 340 25.28 -13.23 -0.34
CA LYS A 340 25.25 -14.22 -1.43
C LYS A 340 25.24 -13.54 -2.80
N ARG A 341 26.13 -14.00 -3.70
CA ARG A 341 26.29 -13.38 -5.03
C ARG A 341 25.10 -13.69 -5.94
N TRP A 342 24.55 -14.89 -5.88
CA TRP A 342 23.39 -15.26 -6.70
C TRP A 342 22.16 -14.44 -6.32
N VAL A 343 21.93 -14.22 -5.02
CA VAL A 343 20.81 -13.39 -4.52
C VAL A 343 21.00 -11.94 -4.97
N ALA A 344 22.20 -11.39 -4.78
CA ALA A 344 22.54 -10.05 -5.24
C ALA A 344 22.36 -9.88 -6.76
N PHE A 345 22.77 -10.88 -7.55
CA PHE A 345 22.59 -10.89 -8.99
C PHE A 345 21.10 -10.92 -9.37
N CYS A 346 20.29 -11.79 -8.76
CA CYS A 346 18.85 -11.84 -8.98
C CYS A 346 18.17 -10.51 -8.66
N ILE A 347 18.61 -9.81 -7.60
CA ILE A 347 18.10 -8.49 -7.22
C ILE A 347 18.46 -7.43 -8.25
N GLY A 348 19.71 -7.40 -8.71
CA GLY A 348 20.12 -6.51 -9.80
C GLY A 348 19.34 -6.80 -11.08
N PHE A 349 19.22 -8.07 -11.44
CA PHE A 349 18.50 -8.52 -12.63
C PHE A 349 17.00 -8.16 -12.59
N ALA A 350 16.32 -8.41 -11.47
CA ALA A 350 14.92 -8.04 -11.31
C ALA A 350 14.72 -6.51 -11.31
N THR A 351 15.63 -5.76 -10.68
CA THR A 351 15.62 -4.29 -10.70
C THR A 351 15.76 -3.77 -12.13
N MET A 352 16.66 -4.33 -12.93
CA MET A 352 16.85 -3.95 -14.33
C MET A 352 15.57 -4.12 -15.14
N LEU A 353 14.76 -5.15 -14.86
CA LEU A 353 13.52 -5.42 -15.57
C LEU A 353 12.31 -4.59 -15.08
N LEU A 354 12.50 -3.67 -14.13
CA LEU A 354 11.40 -2.85 -13.63
C LEU A 354 10.92 -1.87 -14.72
N PRO A 355 9.64 -1.92 -15.12
CA PRO A 355 9.09 -1.09 -16.19
C PRO A 355 9.24 0.41 -15.90
N ASP A 356 9.17 0.79 -14.63
CA ASP A 356 9.22 2.18 -14.22
C ASP A 356 10.62 2.80 -14.36
N LEU A 357 11.70 2.01 -14.26
CA LEU A 357 13.05 2.55 -14.50
C LEU A 357 13.20 2.99 -15.95
N TYR A 358 12.58 2.28 -16.90
CA TYR A 358 12.54 2.67 -18.31
C TYR A 358 11.61 3.86 -18.56
N TYR A 359 10.48 3.92 -17.85
CA TYR A 359 9.58 5.06 -17.96
C TYR A 359 10.25 6.35 -17.46
N TYR A 360 10.76 6.34 -16.23
CA TYR A 360 11.35 7.53 -15.62
C TYR A 360 12.74 7.86 -16.18
N SER A 361 13.43 6.93 -16.87
CA SER A 361 14.66 7.28 -17.59
C SER A 361 14.40 8.14 -18.83
N ASN A 362 13.14 8.23 -19.29
CA ASN A 362 12.73 9.12 -20.37
C ASN A 362 11.91 10.31 -19.89
N PHE A 363 11.66 10.48 -18.59
CA PHE A 363 10.75 11.50 -18.09
C PHE A 363 11.46 12.51 -17.18
N ILE A 364 11.34 13.80 -17.50
CA ILE A 364 11.91 14.87 -16.69
C ILE A 364 11.06 15.09 -15.44
N MET A 365 11.46 14.39 -14.39
CA MET A 365 10.87 14.38 -13.06
C MET A 365 11.96 14.11 -12.02
N SER A 366 11.63 14.32 -10.73
CA SER A 366 12.56 14.05 -9.63
C SER A 366 12.61 12.56 -9.21
N ASP A 367 11.65 11.74 -9.62
CA ASP A 367 11.44 10.38 -9.09
C ASP A 367 12.64 9.43 -9.27
N LEU A 368 13.23 9.38 -10.47
CA LEU A 368 14.37 8.48 -10.73
C LEU A 368 15.61 8.85 -9.91
N ILE A 369 15.93 10.14 -9.88
CA ILE A 369 17.04 10.66 -9.07
C ILE A 369 16.78 10.43 -7.59
N ASN A 370 15.53 10.57 -7.15
CA ASN A 370 15.12 10.30 -5.79
C ASN A 370 15.35 8.85 -5.39
N ILE A 371 14.90 7.90 -6.22
CA ILE A 371 15.14 6.46 -6.03
C ILE A 371 16.64 6.19 -5.90
N PHE A 372 17.45 6.72 -6.82
CA PHE A 372 18.90 6.59 -6.78
C PHE A 372 19.51 7.10 -5.46
N LEU A 373 19.15 8.32 -5.04
CA LEU A 373 19.71 8.91 -3.81
C LEU A 373 19.31 8.15 -2.55
N VAL A 374 18.06 7.67 -2.45
CA VAL A 374 17.61 6.88 -1.29
C VAL A 374 18.34 5.52 -1.24
N MET A 375 18.56 4.89 -2.40
CA MET A 375 19.36 3.66 -2.49
C MET A 375 20.83 3.90 -2.12
N LEU A 376 21.41 4.99 -2.60
CA LEU A 376 22.78 5.38 -2.29
C LEU A 376 22.94 5.66 -0.79
N PHE A 377 22.03 6.47 -0.22
CA PHE A 377 21.94 6.73 1.21
C PHE A 377 21.94 5.43 2.00
N THR A 378 21.04 4.52 1.64
CA THR A 378 20.87 3.26 2.36
C THR A 378 22.11 2.37 2.26
N SER A 379 22.71 2.26 1.07
CA SER A 379 23.91 1.44 0.89
C SER A 379 25.11 1.99 1.67
N LEU A 380 25.29 3.31 1.69
CA LEU A 380 26.32 3.99 2.46
C LEU A 380 26.04 3.91 3.97
N LEU A 381 24.78 3.99 4.39
CA LEU A 381 24.37 3.85 5.79
C LEU A 381 24.74 2.47 6.34
N LEU A 382 24.51 1.41 5.56
CA LEU A 382 24.94 0.05 5.90
C LEU A 382 26.47 -0.03 6.00
N GLU A 383 27.20 0.57 5.06
CA GLU A 383 28.66 0.60 5.10
C GLU A 383 29.19 1.37 6.32
N ALA A 384 28.57 2.49 6.67
CA ALA A 384 28.92 3.31 7.83
C ALA A 384 28.75 2.55 9.15
N SER A 385 27.74 1.67 9.23
CA SER A 385 27.55 0.80 10.39
C SER A 385 28.61 -0.29 10.53
N GLU A 386 29.21 -0.73 9.41
CA GLU A 386 30.34 -1.69 9.43
C GLU A 386 31.68 -0.98 9.68
N LYS A 387 31.88 0.22 9.10
CA LYS A 387 33.11 1.01 9.17
C LYS A 387 32.84 2.39 9.74
N TYR A 388 32.85 2.50 11.07
CA TYR A 388 32.52 3.74 11.77
C TYR A 388 33.69 4.75 11.75
N SER A 389 33.85 5.48 10.65
CA SER A 389 34.79 6.61 10.55
C SER A 389 34.08 7.89 10.10
N PHE A 390 34.71 9.06 10.31
CA PHE A 390 34.10 10.35 9.99
C PHE A 390 33.60 10.44 8.55
N VAL A 391 34.40 10.00 7.57
CA VAL A 391 34.01 10.00 6.15
C VAL A 391 32.81 9.08 5.90
N HIS A 392 32.81 7.87 6.47
CA HIS A 392 31.72 6.93 6.25
C HIS A 392 30.42 7.35 6.93
N VAL A 393 30.47 8.09 8.05
CA VAL A 393 29.29 8.68 8.70
C VAL A 393 28.81 9.93 7.97
N LEU A 394 29.73 10.78 7.50
CA LEU A 394 29.40 12.01 6.79
C LEU A 394 28.73 11.76 5.44
N LEU A 395 29.23 10.81 4.64
CA LEU A 395 28.71 10.55 3.30
C LEU A 395 27.20 10.23 3.24
N PRO A 396 26.64 9.27 3.99
CA PRO A 396 25.21 9.01 3.97
C PRO A 396 24.41 10.24 4.45
N LEU A 397 24.87 10.96 5.48
CA LEU A 397 24.16 12.14 5.95
C LEU A 397 24.16 13.29 4.92
N LEU A 398 25.25 13.47 4.17
CA LEU A 398 25.30 14.40 3.04
C LEU A 398 24.36 13.97 1.90
N VAL A 399 24.31 12.68 1.58
CA VAL A 399 23.36 12.16 0.58
C VAL A 399 21.92 12.37 1.02
N ALA A 400 21.59 12.16 2.31
CA ALA A 400 20.27 12.43 2.85
C ALA A 400 19.90 13.93 2.79
N SER A 401 20.87 14.81 3.08
CA SER A 401 20.72 16.26 2.94
C SER A 401 20.44 16.65 1.48
N PHE A 402 21.21 16.12 0.54
CA PHE A 402 21.01 16.40 -0.88
C PHE A 402 19.69 15.81 -1.42
N ALA A 403 19.31 14.62 -0.96
CA ALA A 403 18.00 14.05 -1.25
C ALA A 403 16.86 14.93 -0.72
N THR A 404 17.06 15.58 0.43
CA THR A 404 16.09 16.54 1.00
C THR A 404 15.99 17.82 0.16
N LEU A 405 17.11 18.33 -0.35
CA LEU A 405 17.10 19.43 -1.34
C LEU A 405 16.44 19.04 -2.65
N LEU A 406 16.39 17.76 -3.02
CA LEU A 406 15.63 17.30 -4.17
C LEU A 406 14.13 17.23 -3.86
N ARG A 407 13.77 16.59 -2.73
CA ARG A 407 12.38 16.46 -2.26
C ARG A 407 12.32 16.56 -0.73
N ALA A 408 11.50 17.47 -0.22
CA ALA A 408 11.38 17.76 1.21
C ALA A 408 10.96 16.55 2.06
N GLU A 409 10.18 15.61 1.49
CA GLU A 409 9.83 14.34 2.16
C GLU A 409 11.07 13.54 2.60
N ASN A 410 12.23 13.73 1.96
CA ASN A 410 13.48 13.06 2.32
C ASN A 410 14.12 13.56 3.61
N LEU A 411 13.58 14.62 4.23
CA LEU A 411 14.06 15.15 5.49
C LEU A 411 14.15 14.07 6.57
N LEU A 412 13.22 13.10 6.58
CA LEU A 412 13.20 11.97 7.52
C LEU A 412 14.42 11.04 7.40
N LEU A 413 15.15 11.03 6.29
CA LEU A 413 16.34 10.18 6.14
C LEU A 413 17.44 10.59 7.12
N LEU A 414 17.57 11.89 7.44
CA LEU A 414 18.55 12.40 8.40
C LEU A 414 18.33 11.86 9.82
N PRO A 415 17.17 12.07 10.48
CA PRO A 415 16.94 11.53 11.82
C PRO A 415 16.97 10.00 11.84
N ILE A 416 16.49 9.32 10.79
CA ILE A 416 16.62 7.85 10.69
C ILE A 416 18.10 7.44 10.68
N GLY A 417 18.93 8.08 9.85
CA GLY A 417 20.36 7.79 9.77
C GLY A 417 21.10 8.08 11.07
N VAL A 418 20.79 9.20 11.72
CA VAL A 418 21.36 9.59 13.02
C VAL A 418 20.98 8.59 14.11
N VAL A 419 19.71 8.22 14.20
CA VAL A 419 19.26 7.21 15.18
C VAL A 419 19.93 5.87 14.91
N TYR A 420 20.00 5.43 13.66
CA TYR A 420 20.63 4.15 13.30
C TYR A 420 22.12 4.10 13.67
N LEU A 421 22.90 5.10 13.27
CA LEU A 421 24.33 5.17 13.55
C LEU A 421 24.63 5.47 15.02
N GLY A 422 23.76 6.24 15.68
CA GLY A 422 23.90 6.62 17.09
C GLY A 422 23.39 5.58 18.08
N PHE A 423 22.59 4.60 17.64
CA PHE A 423 21.92 3.65 18.54
C PHE A 423 22.92 2.84 19.39
N GLN A 424 23.87 2.15 18.75
CA GLN A 424 24.83 1.32 19.46
C GLN A 424 25.79 2.14 20.34
N PRO A 425 26.46 3.20 19.84
CA PRO A 425 27.28 4.08 20.69
C PRO A 425 26.50 4.69 21.85
N GLY A 426 25.24 5.10 21.63
CA GLY A 426 24.38 5.67 22.65
C GLY A 426 23.97 4.67 23.73
N MET A 427 23.58 3.45 23.33
CA MET A 427 23.24 2.38 24.28
C MET A 427 24.45 1.95 25.12
N ASP A 428 25.63 1.86 24.51
CA ASP A 428 26.85 1.50 25.23
C ASP A 428 27.26 2.61 26.20
N TRP A 429 27.13 3.88 25.82
CA TRP A 429 27.34 5.03 26.72
C TRP A 429 26.35 5.03 27.90
N LEU A 430 25.06 4.77 27.66
CA LEU A 430 24.04 4.68 28.71
C LEU A 430 24.32 3.56 29.72
N LYS A 431 24.70 2.36 29.23
CA LYS A 431 25.04 1.22 30.10
C LYS A 431 26.21 1.53 31.02
N VAL A 432 27.25 2.19 30.51
CA VAL A 432 28.42 2.60 31.30
C VAL A 432 28.02 3.59 32.40
N ASN A 433 27.13 4.55 32.09
CA ASN A 433 26.68 5.53 33.08
C ASN A 433 25.72 4.94 34.13
N MET A 434 24.91 3.94 33.76
CA MET A 434 23.98 3.26 34.67
C MET A 434 24.66 2.20 35.55
N HIS A 435 25.72 1.54 35.08
CA HIS A 435 26.50 0.57 35.86
C HIS A 435 27.82 1.19 36.34
N LYS A 436 27.72 2.12 37.29
CA LYS A 436 28.87 2.58 38.09
C LYS A 436 29.45 1.39 38.86
N LYS A 437 30.63 0.89 38.46
CA LYS A 437 31.79 0.84 39.38
C LYS A 437 33.14 0.36 38.85
N ASN A 438 33.30 -0.30 37.70
CA ASN A 438 34.65 -0.77 37.29
C ASN A 438 34.91 -0.91 35.77
N ALA A 439 34.06 -0.34 34.91
CA ALA A 439 34.37 -0.34 33.47
C ALA A 439 35.26 0.87 33.14
N GLN A 440 36.50 0.62 32.70
CA GLN A 440 37.33 1.67 32.11
C GLN A 440 36.52 2.40 31.02
N PRO A 441 36.51 3.75 30.99
CA PRO A 441 35.79 4.50 29.97
C PRO A 441 36.46 4.22 28.62
N GLN A 442 35.85 3.38 27.79
CA GLN A 442 36.30 3.21 26.42
C GLN A 442 36.04 4.53 25.66
N SER A 443 37.10 5.32 25.51
CA SER A 443 37.16 6.58 24.73
C SER A 443 36.59 6.46 23.31
N HIS A 444 36.47 5.24 22.79
CA HIS A 444 35.85 4.92 21.51
C HIS A 444 34.37 5.31 21.38
N ASN A 445 33.57 5.25 22.45
CA ASN A 445 32.13 5.50 22.36
C ASN A 445 31.80 7.00 22.29
N ALA A 446 32.47 7.82 23.12
CA ALA A 446 32.34 9.28 23.07
C ALA A 446 32.81 9.83 21.72
N ARG A 447 33.95 9.32 21.20
CA ARG A 447 34.48 9.71 19.87
C ARG A 447 33.48 9.41 18.75
N SER A 448 32.78 8.28 18.81
CA SER A 448 31.79 7.88 17.80
C SER A 448 30.57 8.81 17.77
N LEU A 449 30.10 9.26 18.94
CA LEU A 449 29.03 10.26 19.06
C LEU A 449 29.50 11.64 18.59
N THR A 450 30.73 12.05 18.92
CA THR A 450 31.31 13.32 18.42
C THR A 450 31.42 13.32 16.90
N ILE A 451 31.87 12.20 16.30
CA ILE A 451 31.92 12.02 14.84
C ILE A 451 30.53 12.20 14.24
N LEU A 452 29.51 11.56 14.81
CA LEU A 452 28.14 11.65 14.33
C LEU A 452 27.59 13.07 14.42
N PHE A 453 27.82 13.74 15.55
CA PHE A 453 27.41 15.12 15.75
C PHE A 453 28.04 16.08 14.73
N LEU A 454 29.36 15.99 14.54
CA LEU A 454 30.08 16.83 13.57
C LEU A 454 29.62 16.56 12.13
N ALA A 455 29.43 15.29 11.78
CA ALA A 455 28.93 14.88 10.47
C ALA A 455 27.51 15.41 10.21
N LEU A 456 26.64 15.36 11.22
CA LEU A 456 25.29 15.93 11.15
C LEU A 456 25.32 17.44 10.95
N LEU A 457 26.13 18.18 11.72
CA LEU A 457 26.27 19.63 11.57
C LEU A 457 26.67 20.01 10.14
N ILE A 458 27.69 19.35 9.59
CA ILE A 458 28.14 19.60 8.21
C ILE A 458 27.04 19.26 7.21
N SER A 459 26.31 18.15 7.44
CA SER A 459 25.23 17.72 6.55
C SER A 459 24.00 18.62 6.59
N LEU A 460 23.79 19.38 7.66
CA LEU A 460 22.70 20.36 7.76
C LEU A 460 23.01 21.67 7.04
N LEU A 461 24.29 22.01 6.81
CA LEU A 461 24.68 23.27 6.18
C LEU A 461 23.99 23.53 4.82
N PRO A 462 23.90 22.57 3.88
CA PRO A 462 23.20 22.80 2.62
C PRO A 462 21.70 23.11 2.80
N LEU A 463 21.05 22.46 3.77
CA LEU A 463 19.63 22.69 4.06
C LEU A 463 19.39 24.05 4.69
N LEU A 464 20.22 24.42 5.66
CA LEU A 464 20.14 25.71 6.33
C LEU A 464 20.44 26.85 5.36
N TRP A 465 21.47 26.70 4.53
CA TRP A 465 21.82 27.67 3.50
C TRP A 465 20.65 27.91 2.54
N TRP A 466 20.03 26.84 2.03
CA TRP A 466 18.88 26.97 1.15
C TRP A 466 17.65 27.54 1.86
N SER A 467 17.40 27.15 3.11
CA SER A 467 16.29 27.67 3.92
C SER A 467 16.43 29.17 4.18
N CYS A 468 17.65 29.66 4.44
CA CYS A 468 17.93 31.09 4.53
C CYS A 468 17.69 31.81 3.20
N LYS A 469 18.07 31.19 2.07
CA LYS A 469 17.82 31.77 0.74
C LYS A 469 16.32 31.84 0.43
N ASN A 470 15.55 30.81 0.79
CA ASN A 470 14.08 30.83 0.66
C ASN A 470 13.44 31.90 1.54
N LEU A 471 13.98 32.15 2.73
CA LEU A 471 13.48 33.23 3.58
C LEU A 471 13.66 34.60 2.91
N GLN A 472 14.78 34.80 2.21
CA GLN A 472 15.06 36.03 1.48
C GLN A 472 14.22 36.18 0.19
N LEU A 473 14.06 35.10 -0.57
CA LEU A 473 13.36 35.14 -1.86
C LEU A 473 11.83 35.10 -1.73
N ASN A 474 11.33 34.31 -0.78
CA ASN A 474 9.95 33.87 -0.73
C ASN A 474 9.27 34.10 0.63
N GLY A 475 9.99 34.65 1.62
CA GLY A 475 9.44 35.02 2.92
C GLY A 475 9.25 33.88 3.92
N TYR A 476 9.71 32.65 3.63
CA TYR A 476 9.57 31.50 4.55
C TYR A 476 10.89 30.74 4.77
N PHE A 477 11.07 30.15 5.95
CA PHE A 477 12.24 29.34 6.29
C PHE A 477 11.96 27.85 6.09
N GLY A 478 12.59 27.24 5.07
CA GLY A 478 12.49 25.81 4.81
C GLY A 478 12.89 25.46 3.38
N VAL A 479 12.82 24.17 3.03
CA VAL A 479 13.17 23.72 1.66
C VAL A 479 12.07 24.01 0.64
N ARG A 480 10.79 23.87 1.04
CA ARG A 480 9.61 24.28 0.29
C ARG A 480 8.46 24.64 1.25
N ASN A 481 7.45 25.37 0.77
CA ASN A 481 6.26 25.72 1.56
C ASN A 481 4.92 25.15 1.03
N SER A 482 4.93 24.33 -0.02
CA SER A 482 3.68 23.77 -0.61
C SER A 482 3.09 22.59 0.19
N GLY A 483 3.20 22.63 1.53
CA GLY A 483 2.63 21.63 2.44
C GLY A 483 1.10 21.63 2.39
N GLY A 484 0.49 22.81 2.55
CA GLY A 484 -0.96 22.99 2.51
C GLY A 484 -1.60 22.53 1.21
N THR A 485 -1.02 22.86 0.04
CA THR A 485 -1.50 22.34 -1.25
C THR A 485 -1.49 20.82 -1.29
N VAL A 486 -0.42 20.18 -0.81
CA VAL A 486 -0.33 18.71 -0.82
C VAL A 486 -1.35 18.08 0.12
N LEU A 487 -1.64 18.70 1.26
CA LEU A 487 -2.63 18.21 2.20
C LEU A 487 -4.06 18.38 1.65
N TYR A 488 -4.36 19.55 1.08
CA TYR A 488 -5.65 19.83 0.43
C TYR A 488 -5.90 18.88 -0.73
N ASP A 489 -4.93 18.75 -1.64
CA ASP A 489 -4.99 17.83 -2.78
C ASP A 489 -5.18 16.37 -2.32
N GLY A 490 -4.50 16.01 -1.24
CA GLY A 490 -4.53 14.66 -0.70
C GLY A 490 -5.85 14.32 -0.01
N TRP A 491 -6.51 15.25 0.67
CA TRP A 491 -7.68 14.92 1.48
C TRP A 491 -8.98 15.45 0.92
N VAL A 492 -9.04 16.73 0.54
CA VAL A 492 -10.25 17.37 0.04
C VAL A 492 -10.46 16.96 -1.41
N TYR A 493 -9.60 17.44 -2.32
CA TYR A 493 -9.71 17.15 -3.75
C TYR A 493 -9.80 15.65 -4.03
N TYR A 494 -8.92 14.82 -3.44
CA TYR A 494 -8.94 13.38 -3.72
C TYR A 494 -10.24 12.69 -3.25
N ALA A 495 -10.81 13.08 -2.12
CA ALA A 495 -12.06 12.50 -1.63
C ALA A 495 -13.23 12.88 -2.54
N GLU A 496 -13.33 14.16 -2.90
CA GLU A 496 -14.41 14.68 -3.75
C GLU A 496 -14.31 14.16 -5.18
N ALA A 497 -13.11 14.11 -5.76
CA ALA A 497 -12.87 13.48 -7.07
C ALA A 497 -13.20 11.97 -7.05
N SER A 498 -13.17 11.34 -5.87
CA SER A 498 -13.60 9.95 -5.65
C SER A 498 -15.10 9.80 -5.36
N GLY A 499 -15.87 10.89 -5.42
CA GLY A 499 -17.32 10.91 -5.15
C GLY A 499 -17.69 10.82 -3.67
N ILE A 500 -16.78 11.21 -2.77
CA ILE A 500 -17.04 11.32 -1.34
C ILE A 500 -17.10 12.81 -0.99
N ASP A 501 -18.28 13.28 -0.62
CA ASP A 501 -18.49 14.61 -0.06
C ASP A 501 -17.71 14.72 1.27
N PHE A 502 -16.71 15.60 1.29
CA PHE A 502 -15.70 15.65 2.35
C PHE A 502 -15.27 17.06 2.75
N GLN A 503 -15.37 18.04 1.85
CA GLN A 503 -15.12 19.43 2.20
C GLN A 503 -16.09 19.89 3.29
N ASP A 504 -15.61 20.75 4.19
CA ASP A 504 -16.44 21.38 5.21
C ASP A 504 -16.85 22.78 4.77
N ASP A 505 -18.05 22.91 4.21
CA ASP A 505 -18.60 24.18 3.71
C ASP A 505 -18.79 25.23 4.84
N ASP A 506 -18.85 24.79 6.10
CA ASP A 506 -18.91 25.67 7.27
C ASP A 506 -17.52 26.20 7.68
N SER A 507 -16.43 25.71 7.08
CA SER A 507 -15.07 26.17 7.38
C SER A 507 -14.84 27.59 6.84
N PRO A 508 -14.39 28.55 7.67
CA PRO A 508 -14.03 29.89 7.19
C PRO A 508 -12.96 29.88 6.09
N ALA A 509 -12.02 28.92 6.15
CA ALA A 509 -10.97 28.80 5.15
C ALA A 509 -11.52 28.33 3.80
N VAL A 510 -12.48 27.41 3.80
CA VAL A 510 -13.18 26.96 2.59
C VAL A 510 -13.98 28.11 1.99
N GLN A 511 -14.78 28.80 2.81
CA GLN A 511 -15.59 29.93 2.35
C GLN A 511 -14.74 31.06 1.75
N GLU A 512 -13.57 31.34 2.33
CA GLU A 512 -12.63 32.31 1.78
C GLU A 512 -12.04 31.85 0.44
N ILE A 513 -11.67 30.57 0.32
CA ILE A 513 -11.19 29.99 -0.94
C ILE A 513 -12.26 30.12 -2.04
N GLU A 514 -13.50 29.71 -1.74
CA GLU A 514 -14.62 29.77 -2.69
C GLU A 514 -14.94 31.20 -3.11
N HIS A 515 -14.97 32.13 -2.15
CA HIS A 515 -15.16 33.56 -2.43
C HIS A 515 -14.15 34.09 -3.46
N TRP A 516 -12.88 33.73 -3.34
CA TRP A 516 -11.85 34.19 -4.26
C TRP A 516 -11.83 33.45 -5.59
N ILE A 517 -12.26 32.18 -5.62
CA ILE A 517 -12.46 31.43 -6.87
C ILE A 517 -13.61 32.06 -7.67
N ASP A 518 -14.69 32.50 -7.02
CA ASP A 518 -15.81 33.16 -7.70
C ASP A 518 -15.41 34.49 -8.35
N ILE A 519 -14.52 35.25 -7.69
CA ILE A 519 -13.99 36.53 -8.22
C ILE A 519 -12.92 36.31 -9.29
N TYR A 520 -12.02 35.35 -9.07
CA TYR A 520 -10.92 35.00 -9.95
C TYR A 520 -11.06 33.54 -10.42
N PRO A 521 -11.94 33.28 -11.42
CA PRO A 521 -12.27 31.93 -11.83
C PRO A 521 -11.06 31.17 -12.37
N ILE A 522 -11.02 29.88 -12.08
CA ILE A 522 -9.97 28.96 -12.51
C ILE A 522 -10.09 28.76 -14.02
N GLU A 523 -9.01 29.08 -14.74
CA GLU A 523 -8.99 29.12 -16.22
C GLU A 523 -9.05 27.74 -16.90
N ASP A 524 -8.98 26.64 -16.14
CA ASP A 524 -8.92 25.27 -16.69
C ASP A 524 -9.49 24.21 -15.70
N THR A 525 -10.81 24.08 -15.62
CA THR A 525 -11.44 22.92 -14.98
C THR A 525 -11.43 21.74 -15.96
N GLU A 526 -10.56 20.77 -15.70
CA GLU A 526 -10.63 19.48 -16.39
C GLU A 526 -11.96 18.78 -16.03
N LYS A 527 -12.25 17.62 -16.63
CA LYS A 527 -13.51 16.84 -16.55
C LYS A 527 -14.08 16.54 -15.13
N GLU A 528 -13.37 16.89 -14.07
CA GLU A 528 -13.79 16.77 -12.69
C GLU A 528 -14.11 18.19 -12.19
N ASN A 529 -15.35 18.43 -11.75
CA ASN A 529 -15.82 19.74 -11.24
C ASN A 529 -15.14 20.17 -9.91
N VAL A 530 -13.98 19.61 -9.58
CA VAL A 530 -13.26 19.83 -8.31
C VAL A 530 -11.87 20.41 -8.61
N ALA A 531 -11.54 21.53 -7.99
CA ALA A 531 -10.26 22.19 -8.18
C ALA A 531 -9.16 21.57 -7.30
N THR A 532 -7.96 21.40 -7.85
CA THR A 532 -6.77 21.08 -7.05
C THR A 532 -6.26 22.35 -6.37
N GLY A 533 -5.59 22.23 -5.22
CA GLY A 533 -4.93 23.34 -4.54
C GLY A 533 -3.90 24.05 -5.43
N GLY A 534 -3.29 23.34 -6.39
CA GLY A 534 -2.42 23.94 -7.41
C GLY A 534 -3.17 24.86 -8.39
N LYS A 535 -4.46 24.58 -8.67
CA LYS A 535 -5.35 25.41 -9.49
C LYS A 535 -5.98 26.55 -8.69
N ILE A 536 -6.20 26.35 -7.40
CA ILE A 536 -6.71 27.38 -6.47
C ILE A 536 -5.65 28.44 -6.18
N TYR A 537 -4.38 28.03 -6.03
CA TYR A 537 -3.28 28.91 -5.64
C TYR A 537 -3.17 30.19 -6.50
N PRO A 538 -3.22 30.17 -7.84
CA PRO A 538 -3.21 31.39 -8.66
C PRO A 538 -4.34 32.39 -8.33
N SER A 539 -5.55 31.91 -8.00
CA SER A 539 -6.67 32.77 -7.63
C SER A 539 -6.42 33.48 -6.30
N LEU A 540 -5.84 32.77 -5.31
CA LEU A 540 -5.45 33.35 -4.01
C LEU A 540 -4.35 34.42 -4.19
N ILE A 541 -3.36 34.16 -5.05
CA ILE A 541 -2.32 35.15 -5.35
C ILE A 541 -2.90 36.39 -6.06
N LYS A 542 -3.84 36.21 -7.01
CA LYS A 542 -4.56 37.33 -7.67
C LYS A 542 -5.37 38.16 -6.65
N ALA A 543 -5.88 37.52 -5.60
CA ALA A 543 -6.58 38.19 -4.49
C ALA A 543 -5.66 38.98 -3.55
N GLY A 544 -4.34 38.88 -3.70
CA GLY A 544 -3.36 39.62 -2.90
C GLY A 544 -2.79 38.85 -1.71
N HIS A 545 -3.15 37.58 -1.53
CA HIS A 545 -2.53 36.72 -0.53
C HIS A 545 -1.05 36.51 -0.83
N SER A 546 -0.22 36.53 0.20
CA SER A 546 1.15 36.05 0.09
C SER A 546 1.18 34.53 -0.15
N PRO A 547 2.28 33.97 -0.70
CA PRO A 547 2.39 32.52 -0.87
C PRO A 547 2.20 31.72 0.43
N GLN A 548 2.65 32.26 1.57
CA GLN A 548 2.46 31.61 2.87
C GLN A 548 0.98 31.57 3.27
N GLU A 549 0.30 32.72 3.21
CA GLU A 549 -1.13 32.82 3.54
C GLU A 549 -1.97 31.91 2.65
N ALA A 550 -1.68 31.86 1.35
CA ALA A 550 -2.38 30.99 0.41
C ALA A 550 -2.21 29.49 0.76
N PHE A 551 -1.00 29.06 1.15
CA PHE A 551 -0.78 27.67 1.56
C PHE A 551 -1.37 27.35 2.93
N ASP A 552 -1.30 28.28 3.89
CA ASP A 552 -1.89 28.12 5.22
C ASP A 552 -3.41 28.01 5.12
N LEU A 553 -4.04 28.78 4.23
CA LEU A 553 -5.49 28.72 3.97
C LEU A 553 -5.89 27.33 3.43
N LEU A 554 -5.14 26.80 2.46
CA LEU A 554 -5.34 25.44 1.93
C LEU A 554 -5.12 24.36 2.99
N GLU A 555 -4.10 24.52 3.85
CA GLU A 555 -3.84 23.60 4.96
C GLU A 555 -5.00 23.59 5.95
N GLN A 556 -5.48 24.78 6.34
CA GLN A 556 -6.56 24.94 7.29
C GLN A 556 -7.88 24.37 6.74
N ALA A 557 -8.22 24.64 5.48
CA ALA A 557 -9.38 24.05 4.81
C ALA A 557 -9.35 22.51 4.82
N ALA A 558 -8.17 21.92 4.58
CA ALA A 558 -7.99 20.47 4.63
C ALA A 558 -8.13 19.92 6.07
N LEU A 559 -7.52 20.57 7.05
CA LEU A 559 -7.58 20.14 8.46
C LEU A 559 -8.99 20.23 9.04
N ASP A 560 -9.75 21.27 8.69
CA ASP A 560 -11.13 21.44 9.15
C ASP A 560 -12.04 20.38 8.52
N SER A 561 -11.91 20.16 7.22
CA SER A 561 -12.60 19.06 6.50
C SER A 561 -12.31 17.69 7.12
N ILE A 562 -11.05 17.39 7.45
CA ILE A 562 -10.67 16.13 8.13
C ILE A 562 -11.35 15.99 9.49
N LYS A 563 -11.43 17.07 10.27
CA LYS A 563 -12.05 17.05 11.61
C LYS A 563 -13.57 16.88 11.51
N ALA A 564 -14.23 17.63 10.61
CA ALA A 564 -15.67 17.56 10.39
C ALA A 564 -16.10 16.16 9.90
N ASN A 565 -15.31 15.57 8.98
CA ASN A 565 -15.66 14.35 8.28
C ASN A 565 -14.85 13.10 8.69
N TYR A 566 -14.41 13.01 9.96
CA TYR A 566 -13.52 11.94 10.44
C TYR A 566 -14.04 10.50 10.21
N ARG A 567 -15.36 10.32 10.12
CA ARG A 567 -15.99 9.01 9.87
C ARG A 567 -15.67 8.46 8.48
N TRP A 568 -15.35 9.32 7.52
CA TRP A 568 -14.99 8.93 6.15
C TRP A 568 -13.50 8.57 6.00
N ILE A 569 -12.65 8.92 6.96
CA ILE A 569 -11.20 8.68 6.91
C ILE A 569 -10.86 7.21 6.58
N PRO A 570 -11.45 6.17 7.22
CA PRO A 570 -11.11 4.79 6.89
C PRO A 570 -11.41 4.43 5.43
N LYS A 571 -12.52 4.94 4.88
CA LYS A 571 -12.93 4.68 3.49
C LYS A 571 -12.00 5.41 2.50
N ILE A 572 -11.61 6.65 2.80
CA ILE A 572 -10.66 7.41 1.99
C ILE A 572 -9.29 6.72 2.00
N VAL A 573 -8.81 6.29 3.17
CA VAL A 573 -7.55 5.53 3.29
C VAL A 573 -7.60 4.22 2.52
N GLU A 574 -8.71 3.49 2.55
CA GLU A 574 -8.89 2.28 1.75
C GLU A 574 -8.76 2.56 0.25
N LEU A 575 -9.43 3.61 -0.25
CA LEU A 575 -9.34 4.04 -1.65
C LEU A 575 -7.90 4.43 -2.02
N LYS A 576 -7.26 5.24 -1.16
CA LYS A 576 -5.86 5.65 -1.34
C LYS A 576 -4.94 4.44 -1.46
N LEU A 577 -5.04 3.46 -0.57
CA LEU A 577 -4.22 2.26 -0.62
C LEU A 577 -4.52 1.41 -1.87
N LYS A 578 -5.78 1.34 -2.31
CA LYS A 578 -6.16 0.62 -3.52
C LYS A 578 -5.51 1.23 -4.77
N ASP A 579 -5.47 2.55 -4.87
CA ASP A 579 -4.90 3.27 -6.00
C ASP A 579 -3.37 3.36 -5.94
N ALA A 580 -2.80 3.54 -4.75
CA ALA A 580 -1.35 3.56 -4.51
C ALA A 580 -0.66 2.29 -5.00
N PHE A 581 -1.31 1.13 -4.88
CA PHE A 581 -0.79 -0.17 -5.33
C PHE A 581 -1.39 -0.63 -6.66
N LYS A 582 -1.80 0.29 -7.55
CA LYS A 582 -2.28 -0.03 -8.90
C LYS A 582 -1.24 0.41 -9.94
N PRO A 583 -0.36 -0.50 -10.42
CA PRO A 583 0.66 -0.17 -11.40
C PRO A 583 0.06 0.47 -12.65
N ARG A 584 0.58 1.64 -13.02
CA ARG A 584 0.14 2.39 -14.20
C ARG A 584 1.32 3.13 -14.82
N ILE A 585 1.47 2.96 -16.13
CA ILE A 585 2.32 3.80 -16.96
C ILE A 585 1.42 4.89 -17.53
N TYR A 586 1.67 6.15 -17.17
CA TYR A 586 0.78 7.27 -17.51
C TYR A 586 1.00 7.78 -18.93
N HIS A 587 2.23 7.73 -19.43
CA HIS A 587 2.57 8.15 -20.78
C HIS A 587 3.15 6.98 -21.58
N MET A 588 2.48 6.62 -22.68
CA MET A 588 2.91 5.56 -23.60
C MET A 588 3.40 6.14 -24.92
N PHE A 589 4.12 7.26 -24.83
CA PHE A 589 4.69 7.90 -26.01
C PHE A 589 5.85 7.07 -26.54
N THR A 590 5.89 6.90 -27.86
CA THR A 590 7.08 6.45 -28.58
C THR A 590 7.48 7.54 -29.56
N TYR A 591 8.66 7.40 -30.19
CA TYR A 591 8.92 8.20 -31.36
C TYR A 591 7.83 7.92 -32.42
N PRO A 592 7.49 8.93 -33.23
CA PRO A 592 6.52 8.77 -34.32
C PRO A 592 7.03 7.72 -35.32
N LEU A 593 6.12 6.95 -35.89
CA LEU A 593 6.39 6.20 -37.12
C LEU A 593 6.10 7.08 -38.35
N ASP A 594 6.56 6.64 -39.51
CA ASP A 594 6.31 7.33 -40.77
C ASP A 594 4.80 7.53 -40.99
N GLY A 595 4.39 8.78 -41.20
CA GLY A 595 2.98 9.16 -41.37
C GLY A 595 2.25 9.58 -40.09
N GLU A 596 2.89 9.49 -38.92
CA GLU A 596 2.33 10.00 -37.66
C GLU A 596 2.73 11.46 -37.42
N SER A 597 1.78 12.29 -36.94
CA SER A 597 2.03 13.70 -36.67
C SER A 597 2.89 13.90 -35.42
N THR A 598 3.95 14.68 -35.54
CA THR A 598 4.72 15.21 -34.41
C THR A 598 4.27 16.62 -34.08
N GLN A 599 3.38 16.79 -33.10
CA GLN A 599 3.27 18.09 -32.44
C GLN A 599 3.86 17.94 -31.04
N PRO A 600 5.12 18.36 -30.83
CA PRO A 600 5.65 18.46 -29.49
C PRO A 600 4.79 19.47 -28.74
N ALA A 601 4.36 19.11 -27.53
CA ALA A 601 3.63 20.04 -26.66
C ALA A 601 4.42 21.36 -26.55
N GLU A 602 3.74 22.51 -26.54
CA GLU A 602 4.38 23.83 -26.47
C GLU A 602 5.42 23.93 -25.34
N VAL A 603 5.16 23.24 -24.23
CA VAL A 603 6.05 23.15 -23.07
C VAL A 603 7.39 22.50 -23.42
N TYR A 604 7.40 21.44 -24.25
CA TYR A 604 8.62 20.77 -24.68
C TYR A 604 9.55 21.73 -25.45
N ALA A 605 8.98 22.46 -26.42
CA ALA A 605 9.72 23.39 -27.27
C ALA A 605 10.33 24.58 -26.49
N LYS A 606 9.87 24.86 -25.27
CA LYS A 606 10.52 25.87 -24.40
C LYS A 606 11.92 25.43 -23.96
N PHE A 607 12.14 24.15 -23.73
CA PHE A 607 13.36 23.64 -23.10
C PHE A 607 14.28 22.86 -24.04
N PHE A 608 13.71 22.11 -25.00
CA PHE A 608 14.47 21.21 -25.85
C PHE A 608 14.13 21.38 -27.33
N ASP A 609 15.08 21.00 -28.16
CA ASP A 609 14.87 20.92 -29.61
C ASP A 609 14.15 19.60 -29.94
N THR A 610 13.34 19.62 -31.00
CA THR A 610 12.56 18.47 -31.43
C THR A 610 13.49 17.36 -31.96
N ASN A 611 13.17 16.11 -31.64
CA ASN A 611 14.00 14.97 -32.01
C ASN A 611 13.16 13.91 -32.73
N ASN A 612 13.57 13.56 -33.94
CA ASN A 612 12.83 12.69 -34.85
C ASN A 612 13.62 11.40 -35.15
N VAL A 613 14.18 10.75 -34.12
CA VAL A 613 14.84 9.45 -34.29
C VAL A 613 13.78 8.39 -34.57
N THR A 614 13.86 7.72 -35.72
CA THR A 614 12.92 6.67 -36.11
C THR A 614 13.64 5.33 -36.27
N VAL A 615 13.33 4.38 -35.38
CA VAL A 615 13.76 2.97 -35.49
C VAL A 615 12.51 2.10 -35.42
N PRO A 616 11.81 1.86 -36.54
CA PRO A 616 10.46 1.30 -36.54
C PRO A 616 10.30 -0.02 -35.77
N PHE A 617 11.26 -0.93 -35.91
CA PHE A 617 11.26 -2.20 -35.19
C PHE A 617 11.26 -2.02 -33.66
N LEU A 618 12.08 -1.10 -33.14
CA LEU A 618 12.16 -0.84 -31.69
C LEU A 618 10.91 -0.13 -31.19
N ILE A 619 10.39 0.82 -31.96
CA ILE A 619 9.15 1.54 -31.67
C ILE A 619 7.97 0.57 -31.58
N ASN A 620 7.80 -0.30 -32.58
CA ASN A 620 6.74 -1.31 -32.59
C ASN A 620 6.87 -2.30 -31.43
N THR A 621 8.08 -2.73 -31.10
CA THR A 621 8.34 -3.61 -29.95
C THR A 621 7.95 -2.93 -28.63
N GLN A 622 8.28 -1.64 -28.47
CA GLN A 622 7.91 -0.87 -27.29
C GLN A 622 6.40 -0.68 -27.15
N ARG A 623 5.68 -0.45 -28.26
CA ARG A 623 4.21 -0.35 -28.28
C ARG A 623 3.55 -1.68 -27.91
N ALA A 624 4.02 -2.79 -28.49
CA ALA A 624 3.54 -4.12 -28.12
C ALA A 624 3.79 -4.44 -26.63
N PHE A 625 4.94 -4.03 -26.08
CA PHE A 625 5.18 -4.13 -24.65
C PHE A 625 4.18 -3.33 -23.82
N TYR A 626 3.86 -2.09 -24.21
CA TYR A 626 2.87 -1.28 -23.50
C TYR A 626 1.49 -1.93 -23.46
N GLU A 627 1.03 -2.50 -24.58
CA GLU A 627 -0.23 -3.24 -24.65
C GLU A 627 -0.24 -4.47 -23.74
N ILE A 628 0.82 -5.29 -23.80
CA ILE A 628 0.97 -6.47 -22.94
C ILE A 628 1.02 -6.05 -21.46
N PHE A 629 1.68 -4.94 -21.16
CA PHE A 629 1.79 -4.44 -19.79
C PHE A 629 0.43 -4.03 -19.22
N GLN A 630 -0.35 -3.23 -19.96
CA GLN A 630 -1.68 -2.80 -19.51
C GLN A 630 -2.64 -3.98 -19.29
N ASN A 631 -2.61 -4.96 -20.20
CA ASN A 631 -3.58 -6.05 -20.19
C ASN A 631 -3.24 -7.15 -19.18
N HIS A 632 -1.94 -7.48 -19.03
CA HIS A 632 -1.51 -8.67 -18.32
C HIS A 632 -0.45 -8.40 -17.24
N LEU A 633 0.65 -7.75 -17.58
CA LEU A 633 1.80 -7.65 -16.66
C LEU A 633 1.52 -6.73 -15.47
N ALA A 634 0.65 -5.72 -15.60
CA ALA A 634 0.29 -4.84 -14.48
C ALA A 634 -0.30 -5.62 -13.29
N LYS A 635 -1.07 -6.69 -13.53
CA LYS A 635 -1.63 -7.54 -12.47
C LYS A 635 -0.54 -8.35 -11.76
N ILE A 636 0.38 -8.94 -12.53
CA ILE A 636 1.52 -9.71 -12.01
C ILE A 636 2.44 -8.78 -11.20
N TYR A 637 2.71 -7.59 -11.73
CA TYR A 637 3.55 -6.61 -11.09
C TYR A 637 2.95 -6.14 -9.77
N ARG A 638 1.64 -5.85 -9.75
CA ARG A 638 0.90 -5.55 -8.51
C ARG A 638 1.04 -6.65 -7.47
N PHE A 639 0.84 -7.90 -7.88
CA PHE A 639 0.97 -9.05 -6.98
C PHE A 639 2.39 -9.14 -6.40
N PHE A 640 3.42 -9.00 -7.25
CA PHE A 640 4.80 -9.00 -6.82
C PHE A 640 5.10 -7.87 -5.82
N THR A 641 4.61 -6.65 -6.07
CA THR A 641 4.77 -5.52 -5.15
C THR A 641 4.14 -5.78 -3.78
N LEU A 642 2.91 -6.31 -3.76
CA LEU A 642 2.21 -6.64 -2.52
C LEU A 642 2.93 -7.78 -1.75
N PHE A 643 3.38 -8.81 -2.47
CA PHE A 643 4.21 -9.87 -1.90
C PHE A 643 5.50 -9.31 -1.28
N ALA A 644 6.18 -8.42 -2.00
CA ALA A 644 7.40 -7.79 -1.54
C ALA A 644 7.18 -6.87 -0.34
N LEU A 645 6.04 -6.17 -0.27
CA LEU A 645 5.64 -5.38 0.91
C LEU A 645 5.45 -6.26 2.14
N VAL A 646 4.78 -7.41 1.97
CA VAL A 646 4.64 -8.41 3.03
C VAL A 646 6.02 -8.95 3.45
N ALA A 647 6.91 -9.23 2.49
CA ALA A 647 8.28 -9.65 2.76
C ALA A 647 9.10 -8.58 3.52
N ALA A 648 8.85 -7.30 3.26
CA ALA A 648 9.45 -6.20 4.01
C ALA A 648 9.00 -6.24 5.48
N LEU A 649 7.70 -6.41 5.76
CA LEU A 649 7.20 -6.53 7.13
C LEU A 649 7.78 -7.75 7.85
N PHE A 650 7.86 -8.90 7.18
CA PHE A 650 8.52 -10.08 7.77
C PHE A 650 10.01 -9.88 8.04
N SER A 651 10.66 -8.97 7.31
CA SER A 651 12.08 -8.67 7.54
C SER A 651 12.33 -8.05 8.92
N LEU A 652 11.31 -7.52 9.60
CA LEU A 652 11.40 -7.05 10.99
C LEU A 652 11.78 -8.15 11.99
N TYR A 653 11.62 -9.43 11.63
CA TYR A 653 11.98 -10.57 12.47
C TYR A 653 13.41 -11.09 12.20
N ARG A 654 14.10 -10.54 11.21
CA ARG A 654 15.45 -10.97 10.79
C ARG A 654 16.54 -10.37 11.67
N LYS A 655 17.69 -11.06 11.66
CA LYS A 655 18.93 -10.55 12.26
C LYS A 655 19.85 -9.91 11.20
N PRO A 656 20.62 -8.87 11.55
CA PRO A 656 20.52 -8.07 12.76
C PRO A 656 19.27 -7.15 12.72
N PHE A 657 18.52 -7.10 13.84
CA PHE A 657 17.21 -6.44 13.90
C PHE A 657 17.26 -4.96 13.51
N LEU A 658 18.20 -4.20 14.08
CA LEU A 658 18.30 -2.75 13.87
C LEU A 658 18.50 -2.39 12.39
N GLN A 659 19.27 -3.21 11.66
CA GLN A 659 19.51 -3.04 10.23
C GLN A 659 18.21 -3.22 9.45
N TRP A 660 17.53 -4.35 9.63
CA TRP A 660 16.29 -4.64 8.92
C TRP A 660 15.16 -3.69 9.31
N PHE A 661 15.05 -3.34 10.59
CA PHE A 661 14.10 -2.34 11.08
C PHE A 661 14.28 -0.99 10.39
N THR A 662 15.51 -0.47 10.35
CA THR A 662 15.83 0.80 9.69
C THR A 662 15.47 0.77 8.20
N LEU A 663 15.80 -0.31 7.49
CA LEU A 663 15.46 -0.46 6.08
C LEU A 663 13.95 -0.48 5.85
N VAL A 664 13.21 -1.22 6.69
CA VAL A 664 11.74 -1.26 6.62
C VAL A 664 11.17 0.13 6.88
N VAL A 665 11.64 0.86 7.91
CA VAL A 665 11.19 2.22 8.20
C VAL A 665 11.47 3.17 7.02
N ILE A 666 12.67 3.12 6.41
CA ILE A 666 12.99 3.94 5.23
C ILE A 666 11.98 3.67 4.11
N VAL A 667 11.65 2.41 3.84
CA VAL A 667 10.78 2.05 2.70
C VAL A 667 9.32 2.34 2.99
N LEU A 668 8.83 2.01 4.19
CA LEU A 668 7.45 2.25 4.58
C LEU A 668 7.15 3.75 4.67
N THR A 669 8.08 4.57 5.18
CA THR A 669 7.90 6.03 5.22
C THR A 669 7.79 6.60 3.81
N ARG A 670 8.59 6.12 2.84
CA ARG A 670 8.51 6.57 1.44
C ARG A 670 7.22 6.18 0.74
N ILE A 671 6.74 4.96 0.98
CA ILE A 671 5.51 4.46 0.34
C ILE A 671 4.28 5.07 0.99
N PHE A 672 4.17 4.99 2.31
CA PHE A 672 2.92 5.32 3.00
C PHE A 672 2.75 6.80 3.28
N ILE A 673 3.80 7.55 3.68
CA ILE A 673 3.62 8.98 4.01
C ILE A 673 3.16 9.74 2.77
N SER A 674 3.82 9.56 1.63
CA SER A 674 3.45 10.25 0.40
C SER A 674 2.05 9.85 -0.09
N ASN A 675 1.67 8.57 -0.03
CA ASN A 675 0.35 8.12 -0.48
C ASN A 675 -0.80 8.45 0.49
N LEU A 676 -0.53 8.60 1.79
CA LEU A 676 -1.55 8.93 2.79
C LEU A 676 -1.78 10.43 2.91
N ILE A 677 -0.71 11.23 2.80
CA ILE A 677 -0.80 12.70 2.93
C ILE A 677 -1.16 13.36 1.60
N SER A 678 -0.61 12.89 0.47
CA SER A 678 -0.87 13.45 -0.87
C SER A 678 -1.93 12.64 -1.63
N ILE A 679 -2.15 13.00 -2.90
CA ILE A 679 -2.94 12.21 -3.85
C ILE A 679 -2.31 10.82 -3.95
N ALA A 680 -3.12 9.77 -3.81
CA ALA A 680 -2.60 8.41 -3.88
C ALA A 680 -2.35 8.02 -5.35
N MET A 681 -1.10 7.67 -5.66
CA MET A 681 -0.71 7.29 -7.02
C MET A 681 0.41 6.25 -6.99
N TRP A 682 0.44 5.40 -8.02
CA TRP A 682 1.50 4.42 -8.22
C TRP A 682 2.91 5.02 -8.15
N ARG A 683 3.09 6.24 -8.68
CA ARG A 683 4.35 6.99 -8.66
C ARG A 683 4.96 7.12 -7.25
N TYR A 684 4.17 7.21 -6.19
CA TYR A 684 4.72 7.33 -4.84
C TYR A 684 5.14 5.99 -4.26
N THR A 685 4.40 4.92 -4.58
CA THR A 685 4.82 3.55 -4.26
C THR A 685 6.15 3.20 -4.95
N MET A 686 6.37 3.76 -6.13
CA MET A 686 7.61 3.62 -6.90
C MET A 686 8.87 4.06 -6.17
N ALA A 687 8.80 5.09 -5.32
CA ALA A 687 9.94 5.54 -4.53
C ALA A 687 10.52 4.42 -3.62
N GLY A 688 9.70 3.43 -3.25
CA GLY A 688 10.10 2.27 -2.46
C GLY A 688 10.28 0.96 -3.25
N ILE A 689 9.95 0.92 -4.55
CA ILE A 689 9.80 -0.37 -5.26
C ILE A 689 11.10 -1.16 -5.36
N VAL A 690 12.23 -0.48 -5.58
CA VAL A 690 13.52 -1.16 -5.75
C VAL A 690 13.92 -1.84 -4.45
N PHE A 691 13.61 -1.23 -3.30
CA PHE A 691 13.79 -1.88 -2.02
C PHE A 691 12.78 -3.01 -1.78
N LEU A 692 11.54 -2.86 -2.24
CA LEU A 692 10.58 -3.97 -2.21
C LEU A 692 11.13 -5.17 -3.00
N VAL A 693 11.74 -4.97 -4.18
CA VAL A 693 12.43 -6.05 -4.93
C VAL A 693 13.52 -6.71 -4.06
N VAL A 694 14.35 -5.92 -3.38
CA VAL A 694 15.38 -6.42 -2.45
C VAL A 694 14.73 -7.28 -1.35
N PHE A 695 13.69 -6.78 -0.68
CA PHE A 695 13.00 -7.53 0.39
C PHE A 695 12.33 -8.80 -0.12
N GLY A 696 11.63 -8.73 -1.25
CA GLY A 696 10.92 -9.85 -1.85
C GLY A 696 11.85 -10.98 -2.27
N LEU A 697 12.98 -10.66 -2.89
CA LEU A 697 13.94 -11.67 -3.35
C LEU A 697 14.76 -12.27 -2.21
N ILE A 698 15.21 -11.47 -1.24
CA ILE A 698 15.84 -12.04 -0.03
C ILE A 698 14.79 -12.84 0.77
N GLY A 699 13.55 -12.34 0.85
CA GLY A 699 12.33 -13.04 1.29
C GLY A 699 12.25 -14.46 0.75
N SER A 700 12.22 -14.53 -0.58
CA SER A 700 12.09 -15.77 -1.33
C SER A 700 13.29 -16.69 -1.12
N ALA A 701 14.52 -16.15 -1.20
CA ALA A 701 15.73 -16.93 -0.96
C ALA A 701 15.75 -17.58 0.44
N VAL A 702 15.43 -16.79 1.47
CA VAL A 702 15.32 -17.28 2.85
C VAL A 702 14.25 -18.37 2.95
N LEU A 703 13.07 -18.18 2.36
CA LEU A 703 12.01 -19.22 2.39
C LEU A 703 12.44 -20.50 1.66
N ILE A 704 13.10 -20.39 0.50
CA ILE A 704 13.61 -21.54 -0.26
C ILE A 704 14.60 -22.33 0.58
N TYR A 705 15.58 -21.66 1.20
CA TYR A 705 16.54 -22.33 2.08
C TYR A 705 15.87 -22.95 3.30
N GLY A 706 14.88 -22.29 3.89
CA GLY A 706 14.11 -22.84 5.01
C GLY A 706 13.34 -24.10 4.64
N ILE A 707 12.72 -24.11 3.45
CA ILE A 707 12.03 -25.30 2.93
C ILE A 707 13.03 -26.43 2.70
N GLN A 708 14.17 -26.15 2.07
CA GLN A 708 15.22 -27.14 1.82
C GLN A 708 15.75 -27.73 3.12
N ASP A 709 16.06 -26.90 4.12
CA ASP A 709 16.57 -27.36 5.42
C ASP A 709 15.55 -28.26 6.12
N ILE A 710 14.28 -27.83 6.22
CA ILE A 710 13.22 -28.63 6.84
C ILE A 710 12.99 -29.93 6.07
N LEU A 711 13.08 -29.93 4.73
CA LEU A 711 12.86 -31.14 3.94
C LEU A 711 14.02 -32.13 4.00
N THR A 712 15.26 -31.64 4.09
CA THR A 712 16.50 -32.44 4.06
C THR A 712 16.98 -32.91 5.43
N GLN A 713 16.47 -32.32 6.52
CA GLN A 713 16.72 -32.82 7.88
C GLN A 713 16.40 -34.31 7.98
N LYS A 714 17.46 -35.12 8.10
CA LYS A 714 17.38 -36.55 8.37
C LYS A 714 16.69 -36.75 9.71
N LYS A 715 15.82 -37.76 9.75
CA LYS A 715 15.06 -38.16 10.93
C LYS A 715 16.04 -38.71 11.99
N GLY A 716 16.57 -37.83 12.83
CA GLY A 716 17.41 -38.18 13.98
C GLY A 716 18.92 -37.95 13.80
N SER A 717 19.40 -36.87 14.39
CA SER A 717 20.71 -36.84 15.07
C SER A 717 20.54 -35.97 16.32
N ASN A 718 19.78 -36.50 17.28
CA ASN A 718 20.02 -36.11 18.67
C ASN A 718 21.22 -36.95 19.09
N GLU A 719 22.41 -36.36 18.97
CA GLU A 719 23.49 -36.63 19.92
C GLU A 719 23.37 -35.61 21.05
#